data_AF-A0A841FGC1-F1
#
_entry.id   AF-A0A841FGC1-F1
#
_cell.length_a   1.000
_cell.length_b   1.000
_cell.length_c   1.000
_cell.angle_alpha   90.00
_cell.angle_beta   90.00
_cell.angle_gamma   90.00
#
_symmetry.space_group_name_H-M   'P 1'
#
loop_
_entity.id
_entity.type
_entity.pdbx_description
1 polymer ?
#
loop_
_entity_poly.entity_id
_entity_poly.type
_entity_poly.pdbx_seq_one_letter_code
_entity_poly.pdbx_strand_id
1 'polypeptide(L)'
;MSLLDGVTTRCIAIAARRWPTDIRADQVAEWGAELHVMATDPGTGRLIRALRRLRFALSLAASPPVEDENGVPRGWREFLPAWGRMLWPALVLVGAGIATNLLTSFIGVSGRLLGDLFLGSNLDYADAPRAIWTKVAIGFAVCAVAAFLVGWFGTLVGRRLPLLTAPRTAWRRALAAVGAVALVGLGFALSAFWSGVGVFYDWFGLGMWAVVAAAVAIGVVFIARGGMRWVARVLGVAGGLILLDLVAVEIGLRRATAPDSFVTADLIDLSMAPLWFPMSLGSHEFFLFNTPEPTTVSTTGDIAWTLSGSMTAYLLALVFLIGYTVRSARAAVRVPAAAPAVVVEPRVVPRRPRIAALACVAVALGTWAWTVSYTASRIEPRDDHPELFVRGFELRLAAILLAMLALAYALNGRGRPLVPTVVGGVTLLIADIAVSAVDIPDPTAFVLAGVFGAGLAWGVWSLARSFTVTATPNGRRGQAVIALLAVYAAPLVFLQMTSGDASEFADPPADLRVITAVIAAATIALGMTAAVTARKRPPSKGRALAMVTVPAVLFAAIGLAGDGERVPFLAGAGLLALPMFLIAATVIRWDRVRRPALRIAILALVFAPAMALQGVIVLLGVNIGGWTITEPLMNAAGTGISHDGVPMFIGAMIIGLPAAIIVSRDRTARPKTLTARVGGLTTV
;
A
#
# COMPACT_ATOMS: atom_id res chain seq x y z
N MET A 1 -45.40 15.89 12.91
CA MET A 1 -43.99 16.18 12.53
C MET A 1 -43.75 15.70 11.11
N SER A 2 -43.13 16.50 10.25
CA SER A 2 -42.72 16.02 8.92
C SER A 2 -41.50 15.09 9.04
N LEU A 3 -41.29 14.19 8.07
CA LEU A 3 -40.12 13.32 8.02
C LEU A 3 -38.81 14.13 8.05
N LEU A 4 -38.82 15.32 7.43
CA LEU A 4 -37.70 16.27 7.44
C LEU A 4 -37.41 16.85 8.84
N ASP A 5 -38.43 17.13 9.65
CA ASP A 5 -38.23 17.57 11.05
C ASP A 5 -37.61 16.47 11.90
N GLY A 6 -38.00 15.21 11.67
CA GLY A 6 -37.42 14.04 12.34
C GLY A 6 -35.93 13.86 12.02
N VAL A 7 -35.55 14.00 10.75
CA VAL A 7 -34.13 13.95 10.32
C VAL A 7 -33.35 15.13 10.88
N THR A 8 -33.90 16.35 10.83
CA THR A 8 -33.27 17.56 11.37
C THR A 8 -32.96 17.41 12.87
N THR A 9 -33.91 16.87 13.64
CA THR A 9 -33.75 16.62 15.08
C THR A 9 -32.66 15.56 15.35
N ARG A 10 -32.64 14.46 14.58
CA ARG A 10 -31.56 13.45 14.69
C ARG A 10 -30.19 14.05 14.37
N CYS A 11 -30.09 14.91 13.36
CA CYS A 11 -28.84 15.58 13.01
C CYS A 11 -28.34 16.50 14.13
N ILE A 12 -29.22 17.28 14.77
CA ILE A 12 -28.88 18.10 15.95
C ILE A 12 -28.41 17.21 17.11
N ALA A 13 -29.10 16.11 17.38
CA ALA A 13 -28.68 15.16 18.43
C ALA A 13 -27.30 14.55 18.15
N ILE A 14 -27.01 14.21 16.89
CA ILE A 14 -25.70 13.70 16.46
C ILE A 14 -24.62 14.79 16.62
N ALA A 15 -24.92 16.04 16.27
CA ALA A 15 -24.00 17.16 16.44
C ALA A 15 -23.74 17.44 17.93
N ALA A 16 -24.78 17.49 18.76
CA ALA A 16 -24.72 17.78 20.19
C ALA A 16 -23.89 16.75 20.97
N ARG A 17 -23.98 15.46 20.61
CA ARG A 17 -23.18 14.39 21.23
C ARG A 17 -21.68 14.60 21.11
N ARG A 18 -21.22 15.46 20.20
CA ARG A 18 -19.80 15.78 19.98
C ARG A 18 -19.27 16.89 20.88
N TRP A 19 -20.15 17.58 21.59
CA TRP A 19 -19.77 18.69 22.47
C TRP A 19 -19.66 18.22 23.94
N PRO A 20 -18.70 18.76 24.71
CA PRO A 20 -18.56 18.53 26.14
C PRO A 20 -19.87 18.80 26.91
N THR A 21 -20.14 18.03 27.96
CA THR A 21 -21.42 18.08 28.70
C THR A 21 -21.73 19.45 29.28
N ASP A 22 -20.70 20.21 29.65
CA ASP A 22 -20.75 21.56 30.21
C ASP A 22 -21.23 22.63 29.21
N ILE A 23 -20.88 22.51 27.93
CA ILE A 23 -21.30 23.48 26.88
C ILE A 23 -22.32 22.92 25.89
N ARG A 24 -22.63 21.62 25.97
CA ARG A 24 -23.57 20.95 25.08
C ARG A 24 -24.97 21.55 25.16
N ALA A 25 -25.43 21.89 26.36
CA ALA A 25 -26.76 22.48 26.55
C ALA A 25 -26.84 23.85 25.87
N ASP A 26 -25.82 24.68 26.05
CA ASP A 26 -25.75 26.03 25.47
C ASP A 26 -25.70 25.97 23.94
N GLN A 27 -24.89 25.06 23.38
CA GLN A 27 -24.82 24.86 21.93
C GLN A 27 -26.12 24.32 21.34
N VAL A 28 -26.79 23.39 22.03
CA VAL A 28 -28.11 22.90 21.60
C VAL A 28 -29.15 24.02 21.64
N ALA A 29 -29.09 24.90 22.65
CA ALA A 29 -29.98 26.06 22.74
C ALA A 29 -29.71 27.07 21.61
N GLU A 30 -28.43 27.37 21.34
CA GLU A 30 -28.00 28.27 20.27
C GLU A 30 -28.43 27.77 18.89
N TRP A 31 -28.15 26.51 18.56
CA TRP A 31 -28.59 25.93 17.28
C TRP A 31 -30.10 25.79 17.19
N GLY A 32 -30.78 25.56 18.31
CA GLY A 32 -32.23 25.57 18.41
C GLY A 32 -32.81 26.94 18.02
N ALA A 33 -32.21 28.03 18.50
CA ALA A 33 -32.59 29.38 18.14
C ALA A 33 -32.35 29.66 16.65
N GLU A 34 -31.19 29.26 16.10
CA GLU A 34 -30.91 29.41 14.66
C GLU A 34 -31.91 28.64 13.79
N LEU A 35 -32.26 27.40 14.17
CA LEU A 35 -33.28 26.61 13.48
C LEU A 35 -34.67 27.25 13.53
N HIS A 36 -34.98 27.98 14.62
CA HIS A 36 -36.24 28.71 14.76
C HIS A 36 -36.29 29.95 13.87
N VAL A 37 -35.18 30.71 13.78
CA VAL A 37 -35.06 31.85 12.85
C VAL A 37 -35.24 31.39 11.41
N MET A 38 -34.63 30.26 11.02
CA MET A 38 -34.81 29.70 9.67
C MET A 38 -36.24 29.20 9.41
N ALA A 39 -36.99 28.83 10.45
CA ALA A 39 -38.39 28.40 10.32
C ALA A 39 -39.36 29.57 10.11
N THR A 40 -39.01 30.76 10.62
CA THR A 40 -39.89 31.94 10.68
C THR A 40 -39.60 32.99 9.62
N ASP A 41 -38.56 32.82 8.78
CA ASP A 41 -38.22 33.72 7.68
C ASP A 41 -39.44 33.98 6.74
N PRO A 42 -40.02 35.20 6.75
CA PRO A 42 -41.26 35.51 6.05
C PRO A 42 -41.07 35.59 4.52
N GLY A 43 -39.84 35.72 4.04
CA GLY A 43 -39.53 35.83 2.61
C GLY A 43 -39.35 34.50 1.88
N THR A 44 -39.42 33.35 2.56
CA THR A 44 -39.16 32.04 1.93
C THR A 44 -40.32 31.04 2.00
N GLY A 45 -40.53 30.33 0.89
CA GLY A 45 -41.51 29.26 0.78
C GLY A 45 -41.27 28.12 1.78
N ARG A 46 -42.35 27.44 2.18
CA ARG A 46 -42.36 26.41 3.25
C ARG A 46 -41.33 25.28 3.01
N LEU A 47 -41.21 24.82 1.77
CA LEU A 47 -40.24 23.78 1.38
C LEU A 47 -38.79 24.28 1.51
N ILE A 48 -38.52 25.51 1.08
CA ILE A 48 -37.19 26.12 1.14
C ILE A 48 -36.76 26.30 2.60
N ARG A 49 -37.67 26.71 3.48
CA ARG A 49 -37.42 26.79 4.93
C ARG A 49 -37.08 25.42 5.54
N ALA A 50 -37.85 24.38 5.20
CA ALA A 50 -37.57 23.01 5.66
C ALA A 50 -36.19 22.51 5.17
N LEU A 51 -35.85 22.77 3.91
CA LEU A 51 -34.54 22.41 3.34
C LEU A 51 -33.39 23.22 3.96
N ARG A 52 -33.58 24.51 4.26
CA ARG A 52 -32.58 25.34 4.97
C ARG A 52 -32.29 24.81 6.36
N ARG A 53 -33.34 24.47 7.13
CA ARG A 53 -33.23 23.86 8.46
C ARG A 53 -32.49 22.51 8.42
N LEU A 54 -32.89 21.63 7.50
CA LEU A 54 -32.22 20.34 7.33
C LEU A 54 -30.75 20.52 6.90
N ARG A 55 -30.46 21.44 5.98
CA ARG A 55 -29.09 21.75 5.54
C ARG A 55 -28.24 22.27 6.68
N PHE A 56 -28.77 23.15 7.52
CA PHE A 56 -28.08 23.66 8.69
C PHE A 56 -27.77 22.53 9.68
N ALA A 57 -28.78 21.73 10.05
CA ALA A 57 -28.58 20.59 10.96
C ALA A 57 -27.61 19.53 10.38
N LEU A 58 -27.69 19.23 9.08
CA LEU A 58 -26.72 18.37 8.39
C LEU A 58 -25.32 18.98 8.37
N SER A 59 -25.20 20.30 8.23
CA SER A 59 -23.90 20.99 8.26
C SER A 59 -23.26 20.89 9.64
N LEU A 60 -24.02 21.00 10.72
CA LEU A 60 -23.56 20.75 12.09
C LEU A 60 -23.22 19.28 12.32
N ALA A 61 -24.02 18.36 11.76
CA ALA A 61 -23.75 16.93 11.82
C ALA A 61 -22.56 16.51 10.92
N ALA A 62 -22.15 17.32 9.95
CA ALA A 62 -21.06 17.01 9.02
C ALA A 62 -19.82 17.89 9.23
N SER A 63 -19.91 18.94 10.04
CA SER A 63 -18.79 19.81 10.35
C SER A 63 -17.73 19.01 11.09
N PRO A 64 -16.45 19.26 10.79
CA PRO A 64 -15.41 18.69 11.59
C PRO A 64 -15.59 19.16 13.04
N PRO A 65 -15.24 18.31 14.01
CA PRO A 65 -15.11 18.68 15.42
C PRO A 65 -14.40 20.01 15.63
N VAL A 66 -14.85 20.73 16.67
CA VAL A 66 -14.05 21.82 17.24
C VAL A 66 -12.73 21.23 17.73
N GLU A 67 -11.64 21.82 17.25
CA GLU A 67 -10.31 21.53 17.78
C GLU A 67 -10.28 22.02 19.23
N ASP A 68 -9.84 21.18 20.16
CA ASP A 68 -9.67 21.63 21.54
C ASP A 68 -8.56 22.68 21.66
N GLU A 69 -8.35 23.19 22.87
CA GLU A 69 -7.27 24.15 23.21
C GLU A 69 -5.87 23.69 22.75
N ASN A 70 -5.71 22.42 22.36
CA ASN A 70 -4.46 21.84 21.84
C ASN A 70 -4.44 21.65 20.30
N GLY A 71 -5.42 22.18 19.55
CA GLY A 71 -5.41 22.21 18.08
C GLY A 71 -5.60 20.84 17.41
N VAL A 72 -6.49 19.99 17.96
CA VAL A 72 -6.68 18.61 17.50
C VAL A 72 -8.08 18.40 16.90
N PRO A 73 -8.21 18.07 15.60
CA PRO A 73 -9.51 17.68 15.03
C PRO A 73 -9.98 16.35 15.65
N ARG A 74 -11.07 16.38 16.40
CA ARG A 74 -11.68 15.23 17.10
C ARG A 74 -12.73 14.42 16.25
N GLY A 75 -12.36 13.35 15.54
CA GLY A 75 -13.37 12.62 14.71
C GLY A 75 -13.09 11.14 14.53
N TRP A 76 -12.00 10.77 13.87
CA TRP A 76 -11.55 9.37 13.90
C TRP A 76 -10.77 9.04 15.19
N ARG A 77 -10.21 10.09 15.81
CA ARG A 77 -9.58 10.00 17.12
C ARG A 77 -10.60 9.87 18.26
N GLU A 78 -11.87 10.15 18.07
CA GLU A 78 -12.86 10.12 19.18
C GLU A 78 -13.33 8.71 19.56
N PHE A 79 -13.24 7.72 18.67
CA PHE A 79 -13.50 6.33 19.06
C PHE A 79 -12.44 5.81 20.03
N LEU A 80 -11.22 6.39 20.02
CA LEU A 80 -10.11 6.06 20.91
C LEU A 80 -9.17 7.28 21.13
N PRO A 81 -9.56 8.31 21.90
CA PRO A 81 -8.88 9.62 21.98
C PRO A 81 -7.43 9.55 22.48
N ALA A 82 -7.18 8.71 23.47
CA ALA A 82 -5.84 8.41 23.95
C ALA A 82 -5.14 7.37 23.07
N TRP A 83 -5.88 6.35 22.62
CA TRP A 83 -5.26 5.21 21.95
C TRP A 83 -4.86 5.51 20.51
N GLY A 84 -5.53 6.40 19.78
CA GLY A 84 -5.15 6.71 18.39
C GLY A 84 -3.73 7.30 18.26
N ARG A 85 -3.26 8.07 19.25
CA ARG A 85 -1.86 8.53 19.32
C ARG A 85 -0.94 7.48 19.94
N MET A 86 -1.43 6.74 20.94
CA MET A 86 -0.64 5.74 21.67
C MET A 86 -0.38 4.47 20.86
N LEU A 87 -1.35 4.04 20.05
CA LEU A 87 -1.30 2.85 19.19
C LEU A 87 -0.57 3.11 17.88
N TRP A 88 -0.49 4.36 17.40
CA TRP A 88 0.14 4.61 16.11
C TRP A 88 1.62 4.19 16.05
N PRO A 89 2.47 4.50 17.05
CA PRO A 89 3.80 3.91 17.14
C PRO A 89 3.77 2.38 17.14
N ALA A 90 2.82 1.77 17.87
CA ALA A 90 2.69 0.33 17.95
C ALA A 90 2.34 -0.31 16.60
N LEU A 91 1.34 0.23 15.90
CA LEU A 91 0.94 -0.23 14.56
C LEU A 91 2.06 -0.05 13.53
N VAL A 92 2.82 1.04 13.61
CA VAL A 92 3.98 1.25 12.72
C VAL A 92 5.11 0.25 13.03
N LEU A 93 5.33 -0.10 14.30
CA LEU A 93 6.33 -1.11 14.70
C LEU A 93 5.90 -2.53 14.29
N VAL A 94 4.63 -2.90 14.49
CA VAL A 94 4.07 -4.16 13.98
C VAL A 94 4.17 -4.21 12.46
N GLY A 95 3.76 -3.13 11.79
CA GLY A 95 3.89 -3.00 10.34
C GLY A 95 5.33 -3.05 9.86
N ALA A 96 6.30 -2.59 10.66
CA ALA A 96 7.72 -2.71 10.34
C ALA A 96 8.17 -4.17 10.39
N GLY A 97 7.75 -4.96 11.39
CA GLY A 97 8.04 -6.39 11.45
C GLY A 97 7.48 -7.17 10.26
N ILE A 98 6.21 -6.90 9.90
CA ILE A 98 5.60 -7.45 8.69
C ILE A 98 6.44 -7.06 7.45
N ALA A 99 6.70 -5.76 7.28
CA ALA A 99 7.44 -5.24 6.13
C ALA A 99 8.86 -5.82 6.00
N THR A 100 9.58 -6.02 7.11
CA THR A 100 10.93 -6.62 7.09
C THR A 100 10.89 -8.09 6.69
N ASN A 101 9.87 -8.84 7.11
CA ASN A 101 9.71 -10.24 6.71
C ASN A 101 9.58 -10.39 5.20
N LEU A 102 8.71 -9.58 4.61
CA LEU A 102 8.43 -9.64 3.19
C LEU A 102 9.59 -9.11 2.35
N LEU A 103 10.32 -8.14 2.90
CA LEU A 103 11.52 -7.62 2.24
C LEU A 103 12.56 -8.72 2.04
N THR A 104 12.56 -9.78 2.86
CA THR A 104 13.36 -10.98 2.60
C THR A 104 12.97 -11.65 1.29
N SER A 105 11.67 -11.90 1.05
CA SER A 105 11.20 -12.48 -0.22
C SER A 105 11.61 -11.60 -1.41
N PHE A 106 11.55 -10.28 -1.25
CA PHE A 106 12.03 -9.37 -2.29
C PHE A 106 13.54 -9.45 -2.53
N ILE A 107 14.34 -9.53 -1.46
CA ILE A 107 15.80 -9.69 -1.58
C ILE A 107 16.12 -10.99 -2.32
N GLY A 108 15.44 -12.08 -1.97
CA GLY A 108 15.56 -13.37 -2.65
C GLY A 108 15.24 -13.29 -4.14
N VAL A 109 14.06 -12.76 -4.48
CA VAL A 109 13.61 -12.61 -5.87
C VAL A 109 14.55 -11.69 -6.66
N SER A 110 14.99 -10.57 -6.07
CA SER A 110 15.89 -9.62 -6.74
C SER A 110 17.27 -10.20 -6.96
N GLY A 111 17.79 -10.96 -5.99
CA GLY A 111 19.05 -11.69 -6.11
C GLY A 111 19.01 -12.66 -7.28
N ARG A 112 17.92 -13.44 -7.39
CA ARG A 112 17.69 -14.36 -8.51
C ARG A 112 17.63 -13.62 -9.85
N LEU A 113 16.76 -12.62 -9.96
CA LEU A 113 16.57 -11.85 -11.21
C LEU A 113 17.83 -11.16 -11.70
N LEU A 114 18.55 -10.47 -10.81
CA LEU A 114 19.80 -9.81 -11.15
C LEU A 114 20.86 -10.85 -11.51
N GLY A 115 20.92 -11.95 -10.76
CA GLY A 115 21.75 -13.10 -11.07
C GLY A 115 21.52 -13.60 -12.49
N ASP A 116 20.29 -13.92 -12.84
CA ASP A 116 19.91 -14.44 -14.16
C ASP A 116 20.16 -13.40 -15.27
N LEU A 117 19.97 -12.10 -14.98
CA LEU A 117 20.26 -11.02 -15.92
C LEU A 117 21.77 -10.86 -16.21
N PHE A 118 22.62 -11.04 -15.19
CA PHE A 118 24.08 -10.91 -15.36
C PHE A 118 24.76 -12.17 -15.89
N LEU A 119 24.19 -13.35 -15.61
CA LEU A 119 24.82 -14.64 -15.86
C LEU A 119 24.13 -15.46 -16.95
N GLY A 120 22.93 -15.05 -17.38
CA GLY A 120 22.05 -15.87 -18.23
C GLY A 120 21.29 -16.93 -17.42
N SER A 121 20.14 -17.35 -17.93
CA SER A 121 19.31 -18.42 -17.31
C SER A 121 19.87 -19.83 -17.53
N ASN A 122 20.71 -20.01 -18.55
CA ASN A 122 21.28 -21.30 -18.93
C ASN A 122 22.76 -21.33 -18.55
N LEU A 123 23.03 -21.67 -17.30
CA LEU A 123 24.39 -21.86 -16.82
C LEU A 123 24.80 -23.31 -17.05
N ASP A 124 25.88 -23.52 -17.80
CA ASP A 124 26.54 -24.81 -17.87
C ASP A 124 27.05 -25.20 -16.47
N TYR A 125 26.91 -26.48 -16.11
CA TYR A 125 27.33 -27.00 -14.80
C TYR A 125 28.80 -26.69 -14.48
N ALA A 126 29.65 -26.53 -15.49
CA ALA A 126 31.06 -26.18 -15.33
C ALA A 126 31.29 -24.76 -14.76
N ASP A 127 30.38 -23.82 -15.00
CA ASP A 127 30.46 -22.43 -14.50
C ASP A 127 29.62 -22.19 -13.23
N ALA A 128 28.95 -23.23 -12.73
CA ALA A 128 28.06 -23.15 -11.57
C ALA A 128 28.71 -22.48 -10.34
N PRO A 129 29.96 -22.79 -9.93
CA PRO A 129 30.55 -22.15 -8.75
C PRO A 129 30.70 -20.63 -8.89
N ARG A 130 31.16 -20.14 -10.04
CA ARG A 130 31.34 -18.69 -10.28
C ARG A 130 30.01 -17.97 -10.33
N ALA A 131 29.04 -18.56 -11.02
CA ALA A 131 27.70 -18.03 -11.10
C ALA A 131 27.02 -17.94 -9.72
N ILE A 132 27.15 -18.99 -8.90
CA ILE A 132 26.65 -19.04 -7.53
C ILE A 132 27.28 -17.94 -6.68
N TRP A 133 28.62 -17.82 -6.65
CA TRP A 133 29.29 -16.78 -5.87
C TRP A 133 28.90 -15.37 -6.33
N THR A 134 28.63 -15.19 -7.62
CA THR A 134 28.13 -13.93 -8.17
C THR A 134 26.70 -13.65 -7.70
N LYS A 135 25.80 -14.63 -7.77
CA LYS A 135 24.42 -14.53 -7.23
C LYS A 135 24.43 -14.23 -5.74
N VAL A 136 25.31 -14.88 -4.98
CA VAL A 136 25.54 -14.65 -3.55
C VAL A 136 26.01 -13.21 -3.30
N ALA A 137 27.02 -12.74 -4.04
CA ALA A 137 27.51 -11.37 -3.91
C ALA A 137 26.44 -10.33 -4.23
N ILE A 138 25.61 -10.59 -5.24
CA ILE A 138 24.45 -9.76 -5.59
C ILE A 138 23.43 -9.76 -4.44
N GLY A 139 23.06 -10.94 -3.92
CA GLY A 139 22.14 -11.07 -2.78
C GLY A 139 22.62 -10.30 -1.56
N PHE A 140 23.90 -10.42 -1.21
CA PHE A 140 24.54 -9.63 -0.15
C PHE A 140 24.46 -8.13 -0.41
N ALA A 141 24.76 -7.67 -1.63
CA ALA A 141 24.69 -6.26 -1.97
C ALA A 141 23.25 -5.72 -1.85
N VAL A 142 22.26 -6.47 -2.33
CA VAL A 142 20.83 -6.13 -2.21
C VAL A 142 20.41 -6.10 -0.74
N CYS A 143 20.81 -7.10 0.05
CA CYS A 143 20.54 -7.18 1.49
C CYS A 143 21.17 -6.01 2.26
N ALA A 144 22.43 -5.65 1.96
CA ALA A 144 23.13 -4.53 2.58
C ALA A 144 22.44 -3.19 2.27
N VAL A 145 22.04 -2.98 1.01
CA VAL A 145 21.27 -1.80 0.62
C VAL A 145 19.93 -1.76 1.36
N ALA A 146 19.18 -2.87 1.37
CA ALA A 146 17.92 -2.99 2.10
C ALA A 146 18.08 -2.68 3.60
N ALA A 147 19.10 -3.25 4.25
CA ALA A 147 19.41 -3.01 5.66
C ALA A 147 19.71 -1.53 5.93
N PHE A 148 20.50 -0.87 5.08
CA PHE A 148 20.78 0.55 5.20
C PHE A 148 19.49 1.40 5.15
N LEU A 149 18.61 1.10 4.21
CA LEU A 149 17.36 1.83 3.97
C LEU A 149 16.35 1.61 5.09
N VAL A 150 16.23 0.37 5.55
CA VAL A 150 15.39 -0.01 6.69
C VAL A 150 15.90 0.62 7.97
N GLY A 151 17.21 0.64 8.21
CA GLY A 151 17.83 1.36 9.33
C GLY A 151 17.57 2.86 9.27
N TRP A 152 17.72 3.47 8.10
CA TRP A 152 17.39 4.88 7.89
C TRP A 152 15.91 5.16 8.17
N PHE A 153 15.01 4.32 7.65
CA PHE A 153 13.58 4.41 7.93
C PHE A 153 13.28 4.29 9.43
N GLY A 154 13.91 3.34 10.12
CA GLY A 154 13.88 3.21 11.58
C GLY A 154 14.25 4.52 12.27
N THR A 155 15.32 5.20 11.85
CA THR A 155 15.67 6.52 12.41
C THR A 155 14.59 7.59 12.17
N LEU A 156 13.93 7.58 11.01
CA LEU A 156 12.86 8.53 10.71
C LEU A 156 11.61 8.28 11.56
N VAL A 157 11.23 7.01 11.72
CA VAL A 157 10.11 6.58 12.56
C VAL A 157 10.41 6.91 14.02
N GLY A 158 11.57 6.52 14.54
CA GLY A 158 11.96 6.78 15.93
C GLY A 158 12.01 8.26 16.27
N ARG A 159 12.36 9.12 15.30
CA ARG A 159 12.31 10.59 15.47
C ARG A 159 10.88 11.12 15.62
N ARG A 160 9.93 10.56 14.87
CA ARG A 160 8.59 11.14 14.68
C ARG A 160 7.53 10.49 15.57
N LEU A 161 7.70 9.21 15.86
CA LEU A 161 6.72 8.32 16.48
C LEU A 161 7.39 7.47 17.57
N PRO A 162 7.99 8.08 18.62
CA PRO A 162 8.53 7.30 19.72
C PRO A 162 7.41 6.57 20.47
N LEU A 163 7.65 5.32 20.87
CA LEU A 163 6.69 4.47 21.58
C LEU A 163 6.24 5.11 22.90
N LEU A 164 7.20 5.64 23.67
CA LEU A 164 6.93 6.46 24.85
C LEU A 164 7.34 7.91 24.56
N THR A 165 6.43 8.84 24.81
CA THR A 165 6.69 10.27 24.69
C THR A 165 7.45 10.77 25.91
N ALA A 166 8.64 11.35 25.71
CA ALA A 166 9.48 11.94 26.76
C ALA A 166 9.81 11.00 27.95
N PRO A 167 10.40 9.81 27.73
CA PRO A 167 10.82 8.93 28.81
C PRO A 167 11.95 9.59 29.63
N ARG A 168 11.62 10.06 30.84
CA ARG A 168 12.56 10.76 31.74
C ARG A 168 13.56 9.81 32.40
N THR A 169 13.12 8.61 32.78
CA THR A 169 13.95 7.61 33.49
C THR A 169 14.60 6.61 32.53
N ALA A 170 15.73 6.02 32.94
CA ALA A 170 16.43 4.97 32.19
C ALA A 170 15.52 3.75 31.96
N TRP A 171 14.81 3.29 32.99
CA TRP A 171 13.95 2.12 32.91
C TRP A 171 12.82 2.29 31.88
N ARG A 172 12.20 3.48 31.78
CA ARG A 172 11.14 3.74 30.77
C ARG A 172 11.68 3.65 29.35
N ARG A 173 12.94 4.04 29.14
CA ARG A 173 13.59 3.92 27.82
C ARG A 173 13.91 2.48 27.48
N ALA A 174 14.40 1.71 28.47
CA ALA A 174 14.60 0.28 28.32
C ALA A 174 13.26 -0.41 27.99
N LEU A 175 12.19 -0.10 28.72
CA LEU A 175 10.85 -0.62 28.43
C LEU A 175 10.35 -0.22 27.04
N ALA A 176 10.60 1.02 26.59
CA ALA A 176 10.25 1.43 25.23
C ALA A 176 11.06 0.68 24.15
N ALA A 177 12.32 0.34 24.43
CA ALA A 177 13.16 -0.46 23.55
C ALA A 177 12.65 -1.90 23.47
N VAL A 178 12.42 -2.55 24.62
CA VAL A 178 11.84 -3.90 24.71
C VAL A 178 10.48 -3.95 24.04
N GLY A 179 9.59 -2.98 24.33
CA GLY A 179 8.28 -2.89 23.71
C GLY A 179 8.37 -2.71 22.19
N ALA A 180 9.37 -1.98 21.68
CA ALA A 180 9.57 -1.87 20.24
C ALA A 180 10.00 -3.19 19.61
N VAL A 181 10.89 -3.95 20.26
CA VAL A 181 11.29 -5.29 19.81
C VAL A 181 10.10 -6.24 19.82
N ALA A 182 9.32 -6.28 20.91
CA ALA A 182 8.14 -7.11 21.03
C ALA A 182 7.09 -6.81 19.97
N LEU A 183 6.86 -5.54 19.64
CA LEU A 183 5.91 -5.13 18.59
C LEU A 183 6.39 -5.50 17.18
N VAL A 184 7.69 -5.37 16.91
CA VAL A 184 8.29 -5.84 15.65
C VAL A 184 8.20 -7.38 15.56
N GLY A 185 8.49 -8.08 16.66
CA GLY A 185 8.32 -9.54 16.78
C GLY A 185 6.87 -9.99 16.58
N LEU A 186 5.89 -9.25 17.11
CA LEU A 186 4.47 -9.50 16.84
C LEU A 186 4.15 -9.31 15.35
N GLY A 187 4.78 -8.35 14.69
CA GLY A 187 4.69 -8.20 13.23
C GLY A 187 5.17 -9.44 12.48
N PHE A 188 6.30 -10.03 12.89
CA PHE A 188 6.77 -11.32 12.36
C PHE A 188 5.78 -12.44 12.61
N ALA A 189 5.32 -12.59 13.85
CA ALA A 189 4.35 -13.61 14.24
C ALA A 189 3.06 -13.53 13.40
N LEU A 190 2.53 -12.32 13.19
CA LEU A 190 1.38 -12.11 12.33
C LEU A 190 1.70 -12.42 10.87
N SER A 191 2.81 -11.94 10.33
CA SER A 191 3.18 -12.27 8.95
C SER A 191 3.35 -13.77 8.73
N ALA A 192 3.95 -14.47 9.69
CA ALA A 192 4.18 -15.92 9.70
C ALA A 192 2.86 -16.70 9.76
N PHE A 193 1.95 -16.29 10.64
CA PHE A 193 0.61 -16.87 10.75
C PHE A 193 -0.17 -16.70 9.45
N TRP A 194 -0.05 -15.54 8.80
CA TRP A 194 -0.79 -15.21 7.59
C TRP A 194 -0.22 -15.83 6.32
N SER A 195 1.08 -16.08 6.25
CA SER A 195 1.67 -16.66 5.04
C SER A 195 1.29 -18.12 4.82
N GLY A 196 0.83 -18.85 5.84
CA GLY A 196 0.48 -20.28 5.74
C GLY A 196 1.66 -21.22 5.46
N VAL A 197 2.73 -20.71 4.86
CA VAL A 197 4.01 -21.38 4.63
C VAL A 197 4.70 -21.60 5.96
N GLY A 198 4.55 -22.78 6.59
CA GLY A 198 5.55 -23.47 7.41
C GLY A 198 6.36 -22.73 8.49
N VAL A 199 6.14 -21.45 8.80
CA VAL A 199 6.92 -20.70 9.82
C VAL A 199 6.62 -21.23 11.24
N PHE A 200 5.72 -22.21 11.37
CA PHE A 200 5.54 -23.02 12.57
C PHE A 200 6.86 -23.56 13.15
N TYR A 201 7.89 -23.77 12.31
CA TYR A 201 9.14 -24.37 12.74
C TYR A 201 10.09 -23.46 13.51
N ASP A 202 9.87 -22.14 13.59
CA ASP A 202 10.85 -21.27 14.25
C ASP A 202 10.29 -20.19 15.20
N TRP A 203 9.19 -20.50 15.88
CA TRP A 203 8.75 -19.70 17.04
C TRP A 203 9.85 -19.57 18.10
N PHE A 204 10.68 -20.61 18.23
CA PHE A 204 11.80 -20.61 19.16
C PHE A 204 12.90 -19.63 18.73
N GLY A 205 13.35 -19.68 17.47
CA GLY A 205 14.33 -18.73 16.95
C GLY A 205 13.82 -17.29 16.93
N LEU A 206 12.53 -17.07 16.66
CA LEU A 206 11.91 -15.75 16.81
C LEU A 206 11.96 -15.27 18.28
N GLY A 207 11.66 -16.17 19.23
CA GLY A 207 11.76 -15.91 20.66
C GLY A 207 13.18 -15.54 21.09
N MET A 208 14.18 -16.33 20.66
CA MET A 208 15.59 -16.04 20.90
C MET A 208 16.01 -14.71 20.28
N TRP A 209 15.67 -14.47 19.02
CA TRP A 209 15.93 -13.21 18.34
C TRP A 209 15.33 -12.04 19.12
N ALA A 210 14.09 -12.15 19.61
CA ALA A 210 13.44 -11.08 20.35
C ALA A 210 14.14 -10.77 21.68
N VAL A 211 14.53 -11.80 22.44
CA VAL A 211 15.29 -11.64 23.69
C VAL A 211 16.62 -10.91 23.43
N VAL A 212 17.31 -11.36 22.39
CA VAL A 212 18.64 -10.90 22.03
C VAL A 212 18.61 -9.48 21.44
N ALA A 213 17.67 -9.21 20.54
CA ALA A 213 17.43 -7.88 19.98
C ALA A 213 17.01 -6.89 21.07
N ALA A 214 16.28 -7.32 22.10
CA ALA A 214 15.95 -6.50 23.26
C ALA A 214 17.20 -6.12 24.07
N ALA A 215 18.10 -7.06 24.32
CA ALA A 215 19.37 -6.78 24.99
C ALA A 215 20.22 -5.75 24.21
N VAL A 216 20.36 -5.94 22.89
CA VAL A 216 21.05 -4.99 22.00
C VAL A 216 20.38 -3.62 22.03
N ALA A 217 19.06 -3.56 21.85
CA ALA A 217 18.29 -2.33 21.85
C ALA A 217 18.44 -1.54 23.17
N ILE A 218 18.45 -2.23 24.31
CA ILE A 218 18.69 -1.62 25.63
C ILE A 218 20.11 -1.02 25.69
N GLY A 219 21.14 -1.78 25.31
CA GLY A 219 22.52 -1.30 25.28
C GLY A 219 22.70 -0.07 24.38
N VAL A 220 22.11 -0.12 23.18
CA VAL A 220 22.11 0.98 22.20
C VAL A 220 21.47 2.24 22.78
N VAL A 221 20.35 2.12 23.51
CA VAL A 221 19.68 3.26 24.17
C VAL A 221 20.57 3.89 25.24
N PHE A 222 21.28 3.09 26.04
CA PHE A 222 22.18 3.60 27.08
C PHE A 222 23.38 4.34 26.50
N ILE A 223 24.04 3.77 25.49
CA ILE A 223 25.19 4.39 24.81
C ILE A 223 24.74 5.66 24.06
N ALA A 224 23.61 5.59 23.34
CA ALA A 224 23.06 6.73 22.62
C ALA A 224 22.63 7.88 23.54
N ARG A 225 22.32 7.61 24.82
CA ARG A 225 22.04 8.66 25.82
C ARG A 225 23.29 9.45 26.15
N GLY A 226 24.44 8.80 26.29
CA GLY A 226 25.72 9.42 26.62
C GLY A 226 26.35 10.26 25.51
N GLY A 227 25.59 10.74 24.52
CA GLY A 227 26.13 11.53 23.41
C GLY A 227 26.62 10.70 22.21
N MET A 228 27.10 9.47 22.43
CA MET A 228 27.85 8.64 21.48
C MET A 228 26.99 7.88 20.46
N ARG A 229 26.31 8.59 19.56
CA ARG A 229 25.37 7.97 18.59
C ARG A 229 26.03 7.00 17.62
N TRP A 230 27.22 7.33 17.14
CA TRP A 230 27.91 6.52 16.15
C TRP A 230 28.38 5.21 16.77
N VAL A 231 28.99 5.28 17.96
CA VAL A 231 29.40 4.10 18.75
C VAL A 231 28.20 3.19 19.04
N ALA A 232 27.06 3.76 19.46
CA ALA A 232 25.84 2.98 19.69
C ALA A 232 25.38 2.22 18.43
N ARG A 233 25.50 2.81 17.24
CA ARG A 233 25.15 2.13 15.99
C ARG A 233 26.13 1.03 15.64
N VAL A 234 27.44 1.32 15.72
CA VAL A 234 28.49 0.35 15.38
C VAL A 234 28.43 -0.85 16.32
N LEU A 235 28.41 -0.62 17.64
CA LEU A 235 28.30 -1.70 18.63
C LEU A 235 26.96 -2.43 18.56
N GLY A 236 25.87 -1.70 18.28
CA GLY A 236 24.56 -2.32 18.09
C GLY A 236 24.52 -3.27 16.89
N VAL A 237 25.09 -2.85 15.76
CA VAL A 237 25.18 -3.69 14.55
C VAL A 237 26.14 -4.85 14.78
N ALA A 238 27.36 -4.59 15.26
CA ALA A 238 28.36 -5.64 15.50
C ALA A 238 27.87 -6.68 16.51
N GLY A 239 27.37 -6.24 17.67
CA GLY A 239 26.81 -7.13 18.68
C GLY A 239 25.60 -7.90 18.16
N GLY A 240 24.72 -7.24 17.40
CA GLY A 240 23.58 -7.89 16.79
C GLY A 240 23.94 -8.92 15.71
N LEU A 241 25.02 -8.74 14.94
CA LEU A 241 25.49 -9.72 13.96
C LEU A 241 26.02 -10.99 14.64
N ILE A 242 26.86 -10.86 15.67
CA ILE A 242 27.35 -12.00 16.47
C ILE A 242 26.17 -12.81 17.03
N LEU A 243 25.16 -12.07 17.49
CA LEU A 243 23.98 -12.62 18.10
C LEU A 243 23.05 -13.31 17.09
N LEU A 244 22.94 -12.79 15.86
CA LEU A 244 22.23 -13.47 14.77
C LEU A 244 22.95 -14.76 14.35
N ASP A 245 24.28 -14.78 14.39
CA ASP A 245 25.05 -16.00 14.14
C ASP A 245 24.71 -17.10 15.16
N LEU A 246 24.68 -16.76 16.46
CA LEU A 246 24.25 -17.71 17.50
C LEU A 246 22.81 -18.21 17.32
N VAL A 247 21.89 -17.33 16.90
CA VAL A 247 20.51 -17.71 16.59
C VAL A 247 20.46 -18.65 15.38
N ALA A 248 21.26 -18.38 14.34
CA ALA A 248 21.34 -19.22 13.14
C ALA A 248 21.91 -20.62 13.45
N VAL A 249 22.94 -20.70 14.30
CA VAL A 249 23.51 -21.98 14.77
C VAL A 249 22.45 -22.81 15.48
N GLU A 250 21.70 -22.23 16.40
CA GLU A 250 20.64 -22.96 17.12
C GLU A 250 19.53 -23.45 16.18
N ILE A 251 19.04 -22.59 15.28
CA ILE A 251 17.99 -22.98 14.33
C ILE A 251 18.51 -24.06 13.38
N GLY A 252 19.76 -23.94 12.91
CA GLY A 252 20.41 -24.93 12.07
C GLY A 252 20.53 -26.29 12.77
N LEU A 253 20.96 -26.32 14.03
CA LEU A 253 21.05 -27.53 14.85
C LEU A 253 19.68 -28.19 15.06
N ARG A 254 18.63 -27.40 15.29
CA ARG A 254 17.26 -27.92 15.42
C ARG A 254 16.76 -28.51 14.11
N ARG A 255 17.02 -27.84 12.99
CA ARG A 255 16.61 -28.34 11.66
C ARG A 255 17.34 -29.63 11.33
N ALA A 256 18.62 -29.68 11.64
CA ALA A 256 19.47 -30.86 11.52
C ALA A 256 18.94 -32.07 12.31
N THR A 257 18.48 -31.84 13.53
CA THR A 257 18.04 -32.90 14.46
C THR A 257 16.55 -33.23 14.38
N ALA A 258 15.80 -32.55 13.51
CA ALA A 258 14.36 -32.77 13.37
C ALA A 258 14.08 -34.15 12.75
N PRO A 259 13.08 -34.93 13.24
CA PRO A 259 12.78 -36.28 12.74
C PRO A 259 12.39 -36.35 11.25
N ASP A 260 11.94 -35.22 10.70
CA ASP A 260 11.51 -35.03 9.31
C ASP A 260 12.61 -34.42 8.43
N SER A 261 13.82 -34.24 8.95
CA SER A 261 14.94 -33.74 8.17
C SER A 261 15.44 -34.84 7.21
N PHE A 262 15.65 -34.48 5.95
CA PHE A 262 16.35 -35.33 4.98
C PHE A 262 17.87 -35.38 5.23
N VAL A 263 18.32 -34.74 6.31
CA VAL A 263 19.72 -34.58 6.69
C VAL A 263 20.04 -35.59 7.78
N THR A 264 20.86 -36.61 7.47
CA THR A 264 21.36 -37.50 8.51
C THR A 264 22.39 -36.77 9.37
N ALA A 265 22.42 -37.07 10.68
CA ALA A 265 23.29 -36.39 11.65
C ALA A 265 24.79 -36.45 11.26
N ASP A 266 25.18 -37.51 10.54
CA ASP A 266 26.56 -37.76 10.09
C ASP A 266 27.01 -36.82 8.96
N LEU A 267 26.08 -36.11 8.29
CA LEU A 267 26.38 -35.20 7.19
C LEU A 267 26.55 -33.74 7.64
N ILE A 268 26.31 -33.43 8.91
CA ILE A 268 26.40 -32.07 9.44
C ILE A 268 27.83 -31.79 9.92
N ASP A 269 28.57 -31.03 9.12
CA ASP A 269 29.86 -30.49 9.56
C ASP A 269 29.66 -29.23 10.42
N LEU A 270 29.74 -29.40 11.75
CA LEU A 270 29.62 -28.30 12.72
C LEU A 270 30.73 -27.25 12.58
N SER A 271 31.85 -27.55 11.92
CA SER A 271 32.88 -26.55 11.65
C SER A 271 32.39 -25.44 10.71
N MET A 272 31.32 -25.71 9.94
CA MET A 272 30.67 -24.75 9.05
C MET A 272 29.57 -23.93 9.73
N ALA A 273 29.25 -24.21 11.00
CA ALA A 273 28.17 -23.53 11.72
C ALA A 273 28.31 -21.98 11.76
N PRO A 274 29.51 -21.40 11.97
CA PRO A 274 29.71 -19.94 11.91
C PRO A 274 29.49 -19.31 10.53
N LEU A 275 29.39 -20.12 9.47
CA LEU A 275 29.10 -19.66 8.12
C LEU A 275 27.61 -19.71 7.81
N TRP A 276 26.78 -20.39 8.61
CA TRP A 276 25.36 -20.56 8.31
C TRP A 276 24.61 -19.22 8.25
N PHE A 277 24.88 -18.29 9.17
CA PHE A 277 24.29 -16.95 9.09
C PHE A 277 24.75 -16.17 7.85
N PRO A 278 26.06 -15.98 7.59
CA PRO A 278 26.50 -15.32 6.35
C PRO A 278 25.92 -15.96 5.09
N MET A 279 25.97 -17.29 4.96
CA MET A 279 25.45 -18.00 3.78
C MET A 279 23.94 -17.78 3.59
N SER A 280 23.17 -17.70 4.69
CA SER A 280 21.73 -17.43 4.65
C SER A 280 21.36 -16.05 4.07
N LEU A 281 22.29 -15.07 4.10
CA LEU A 281 22.08 -13.74 3.52
C LEU A 281 22.31 -13.72 1.99
N GLY A 282 22.99 -14.75 1.46
CA GLY A 282 23.51 -14.82 0.11
C GLY A 282 22.47 -15.12 -0.96
N SER A 283 21.54 -16.06 -0.75
CA SER A 283 20.31 -16.25 -1.56
C SER A 283 19.61 -17.58 -1.23
N HIS A 284 18.34 -17.69 -1.64
CA HIS A 284 17.60 -18.95 -1.75
C HIS A 284 18.17 -19.93 -2.80
N GLU A 285 19.21 -19.56 -3.55
CA GLU A 285 19.73 -20.35 -4.68
C GLU A 285 20.72 -21.45 -4.25
N PHE A 286 21.13 -21.51 -2.97
CA PHE A 286 21.97 -22.61 -2.47
C PHE A 286 21.32 -23.99 -2.61
N PHE A 287 20.00 -24.06 -2.83
CA PHE A 287 19.30 -25.30 -3.18
C PHE A 287 19.80 -25.92 -4.50
N LEU A 288 20.42 -25.14 -5.38
CA LEU A 288 21.05 -25.63 -6.63
C LEU A 288 22.34 -26.44 -6.37
N PHE A 289 22.82 -26.53 -5.13
CA PHE A 289 23.82 -27.52 -4.71
C PHE A 289 23.23 -28.93 -4.51
N ASN A 290 21.97 -29.18 -4.90
CA ASN A 290 21.49 -30.55 -5.11
C ASN A 290 22.23 -31.17 -6.30
N THR A 291 23.50 -31.49 -6.06
CA THR A 291 24.12 -32.65 -6.70
C THR A 291 23.23 -33.85 -6.38
N PRO A 292 22.99 -34.76 -7.34
CA PRO A 292 22.16 -35.94 -7.11
C PRO A 292 22.67 -36.84 -5.97
N GLU A 293 23.89 -36.61 -5.47
CA GLU A 293 24.41 -37.23 -4.25
C GLU A 293 24.35 -36.26 -3.05
N PRO A 294 23.80 -36.70 -1.89
CA PRO A 294 23.85 -35.92 -0.65
C PRO A 294 25.29 -35.82 -0.15
N THR A 295 25.90 -34.66 -0.40
CA THR A 295 27.23 -34.29 0.13
C THR A 295 27.09 -33.34 1.31
N THR A 296 28.14 -33.19 2.13
CA THR A 296 28.18 -32.20 3.24
C THR A 296 27.86 -30.76 2.79
N VAL A 297 28.16 -30.44 1.52
CA VAL A 297 27.84 -29.16 0.89
C VAL A 297 26.34 -29.00 0.64
N SER A 298 25.66 -30.06 0.16
CA SER A 298 24.20 -30.05 -0.05
C SER A 298 23.43 -29.85 1.27
N THR A 299 23.85 -30.53 2.33
CA THR A 299 23.27 -30.40 3.68
C THR A 299 23.43 -28.99 4.25
N THR A 300 24.62 -28.39 4.10
CA THR A 300 24.88 -27.01 4.54
C THR A 300 24.04 -26.01 3.73
N GLY A 301 23.84 -26.29 2.43
CA GLY A 301 22.96 -25.52 1.56
C GLY A 301 21.49 -25.55 2.01
N ASP A 302 20.97 -26.71 2.40
CA ASP A 302 19.60 -26.87 2.91
C ASP A 302 19.37 -26.13 4.23
N ILE A 303 20.35 -26.17 5.14
CA ILE A 303 20.31 -25.42 6.39
C ILE A 303 20.33 -23.91 6.08
N ALA A 304 21.27 -23.44 5.25
CA ALA A 304 21.36 -22.03 4.87
C ALA A 304 20.09 -21.54 4.16
N TRP A 305 19.47 -22.38 3.32
CA TRP A 305 18.21 -22.09 2.65
C TRP A 305 17.07 -21.94 3.66
N THR A 306 16.94 -22.88 4.60
CA THR A 306 15.94 -22.81 5.68
C THR A 306 16.12 -21.52 6.50
N LEU A 307 17.37 -21.17 6.80
CA LEU A 307 17.72 -19.97 7.55
C LEU A 307 17.49 -18.67 6.77
N SER A 308 17.62 -18.69 5.44
CA SER A 308 17.63 -17.47 4.60
C SER A 308 16.37 -16.61 4.75
N GLY A 309 15.21 -17.25 4.90
CA GLY A 309 13.93 -16.57 5.15
C GLY A 309 13.91 -15.79 6.46
N SER A 310 14.33 -16.44 7.55
CA SER A 310 14.28 -15.88 8.90
C SER A 310 15.44 -14.93 9.18
N MET A 311 16.67 -15.30 8.83
CA MET A 311 17.88 -14.54 9.18
C MET A 311 17.95 -13.18 8.48
N THR A 312 17.58 -13.13 7.20
CA THR A 312 17.50 -11.86 6.46
C THR A 312 16.46 -10.94 7.09
N ALA A 313 15.29 -11.47 7.45
CA ALA A 313 14.22 -10.74 8.11
C ALA A 313 14.68 -10.19 9.48
N TYR A 314 15.31 -11.04 10.29
CA TYR A 314 15.86 -10.71 11.60
C TYR A 314 16.95 -9.64 11.54
N LEU A 315 17.83 -9.70 10.53
CA LEU A 315 18.84 -8.68 10.26
C LEU A 315 18.20 -7.32 9.94
N LEU A 316 17.24 -7.30 9.02
CA LEU A 316 16.54 -6.08 8.63
C LEU A 316 15.80 -5.44 9.82
N ALA A 317 15.08 -6.26 10.60
CA ALA A 317 14.39 -5.80 11.80
C ALA A 317 15.35 -5.30 12.88
N LEU A 318 16.48 -5.97 13.10
CA LEU A 318 17.53 -5.53 14.02
C LEU A 318 18.06 -4.14 13.61
N VAL A 319 18.41 -3.94 12.33
CA VAL A 319 18.93 -2.65 11.85
C VAL A 319 17.86 -1.56 11.91
N PHE A 320 16.59 -1.87 11.63
CA PHE A 320 15.46 -0.98 11.88
C PHE A 320 15.37 -0.56 13.34
N LEU A 321 15.42 -1.53 14.26
CA LEU A 321 15.31 -1.33 15.70
C LEU A 321 16.47 -0.51 16.25
N ILE A 322 17.71 -0.73 15.80
CA ILE A 322 18.86 0.11 16.16
C ILE A 322 18.63 1.54 15.69
N GLY A 323 18.21 1.74 14.44
CA GLY A 323 17.90 3.07 13.90
C GLY A 323 16.80 3.77 14.69
N TYR A 324 15.72 3.05 14.99
CA TYR A 324 14.56 3.51 15.75
C TYR A 324 14.93 3.88 17.18
N THR A 325 15.58 3.00 17.93
CA THR A 325 15.92 3.17 19.35
C THR A 325 16.92 4.31 19.58
N VAL A 326 17.97 4.42 18.75
CA VAL A 326 18.93 5.54 18.82
C VAL A 326 18.22 6.88 18.71
N ARG A 327 17.18 6.97 17.86
CA ARG A 327 16.51 8.24 17.58
C ARG A 327 15.33 8.54 18.51
N SER A 328 14.55 7.52 18.87
CA SER A 328 13.43 7.64 19.80
C SER A 328 13.88 7.98 21.22
N ALA A 329 15.05 7.51 21.66
CA ALA A 329 15.66 7.83 22.95
C ALA A 329 15.89 9.34 23.19
N ARG A 330 15.84 10.17 22.13
CA ARG A 330 16.04 11.63 22.19
C ARG A 330 14.86 12.45 21.65
N ALA A 331 13.75 11.83 21.29
CA ALA A 331 12.62 12.54 20.69
C ALA A 331 11.88 13.38 21.76
N ALA A 332 12.22 14.67 21.86
CA ALA A 332 11.36 15.67 22.49
C ALA A 332 10.27 16.04 21.47
N VAL A 333 9.02 15.66 21.74
CA VAL A 333 7.89 15.99 20.86
C VAL A 333 7.65 17.49 20.92
N ARG A 334 8.02 18.21 19.86
CA ARG A 334 7.59 19.60 19.67
C ARG A 334 6.12 19.59 19.27
N VAL A 335 5.25 20.11 20.12
CA VAL A 335 3.84 20.35 19.79
C VAL A 335 3.80 21.27 18.56
N PRO A 336 3.21 20.86 17.42
CA PRO A 336 3.12 21.73 16.27
C PRO A 336 2.21 22.92 16.61
N ALA A 337 2.74 24.14 16.50
CA ALA A 337 1.92 25.35 16.59
C ALA A 337 0.78 25.29 15.54
N ALA A 338 -0.43 25.70 15.96
CA ALA A 338 -1.62 25.72 15.13
C ALA A 338 -1.35 26.44 13.80
N ALA A 339 -1.73 25.79 12.69
CA ALA A 339 -1.53 26.37 11.37
C ALA A 339 -2.62 27.44 11.13
N PRO A 340 -2.27 28.64 10.65
CA PRO A 340 -3.26 29.66 10.33
C PRO A 340 -4.20 29.17 9.21
N ALA A 341 -5.48 29.52 9.32
CA ALA A 341 -6.50 29.21 8.34
C ALA A 341 -6.16 29.90 7.01
N VAL A 342 -5.84 29.12 5.99
CA VAL A 342 -5.57 29.63 4.64
C VAL A 342 -6.88 29.66 3.86
N VAL A 343 -7.30 30.85 3.45
CA VAL A 343 -8.39 31.03 2.48
C VAL A 343 -7.91 30.50 1.14
N VAL A 344 -8.55 29.44 0.65
CA VAL A 344 -8.20 28.82 -0.64
C VAL A 344 -9.21 29.26 -1.69
N GLU A 345 -8.74 29.93 -2.74
CA GLU A 345 -9.57 30.29 -3.87
C GLU A 345 -10.09 29.04 -4.61
N PRO A 346 -11.39 29.01 -4.97
CA PRO A 346 -11.97 27.90 -5.69
C PRO A 346 -11.41 27.82 -7.11
N ARG A 347 -10.69 26.73 -7.42
CA ARG A 347 -10.14 26.49 -8.76
C ARG A 347 -11.14 25.74 -9.62
N VAL A 348 -11.51 26.31 -10.77
CA VAL A 348 -12.39 25.66 -11.75
C VAL A 348 -11.61 24.59 -12.53
N VAL A 349 -12.12 23.35 -12.56
CA VAL A 349 -11.54 22.24 -13.34
C VAL A 349 -12.01 22.35 -14.81
N PRO A 350 -11.10 22.26 -15.81
CA PRO A 350 -11.47 22.35 -17.23
C PRO A 350 -12.36 21.18 -17.72
N ARG A 351 -13.17 21.39 -18.77
CA ARG A 351 -14.15 20.40 -19.29
C ARG A 351 -13.53 19.16 -19.95
N ARG A 352 -12.43 19.31 -20.70
CA ARG A 352 -11.78 18.25 -21.49
C ARG A 352 -11.40 16.97 -20.72
N PRO A 353 -10.76 17.02 -19.52
CA PRO A 353 -10.42 15.81 -18.77
C PRO A 353 -11.63 14.96 -18.37
N ARG A 354 -12.85 15.52 -18.33
CA ARG A 354 -14.06 14.76 -18.04
C ARG A 354 -14.46 13.83 -19.18
N ILE A 355 -14.24 14.23 -20.42
CA ILE A 355 -14.59 13.41 -21.59
C ILE A 355 -13.69 12.16 -21.62
N ALA A 356 -12.39 12.35 -21.43
CA ALA A 356 -11.44 11.24 -21.33
C ALA A 356 -11.79 10.27 -20.19
N ALA A 357 -12.23 10.80 -19.04
CA ALA A 357 -12.70 10.00 -17.92
C ALA A 357 -13.93 9.16 -18.31
N LEU A 358 -14.95 9.77 -18.92
CA LEU A 358 -16.15 9.06 -19.37
C LEU A 358 -15.86 7.99 -20.43
N ALA A 359 -14.90 8.25 -21.32
CA ALA A 359 -14.42 7.22 -22.26
C ALA A 359 -13.80 6.03 -21.52
N CYS A 360 -13.01 6.26 -20.46
CA CYS A 360 -12.48 5.17 -19.63
C CYS A 360 -13.59 4.41 -18.89
N VAL A 361 -14.67 5.08 -18.47
CA VAL A 361 -15.84 4.41 -17.89
C VAL A 361 -16.49 3.48 -18.92
N ALA A 362 -16.67 3.95 -20.16
CA ALA A 362 -17.25 3.13 -21.22
C ALA A 362 -16.39 1.90 -21.55
N VAL A 363 -15.07 2.08 -21.67
CA VAL A 363 -14.12 0.97 -21.86
C VAL A 363 -14.21 -0.03 -20.71
N ALA A 364 -14.16 0.46 -19.47
CA ALA A 364 -14.25 -0.38 -18.28
C ALA A 364 -15.55 -1.20 -18.21
N LEU A 365 -16.71 -0.56 -18.40
CA LEU A 365 -17.99 -1.25 -18.36
C LEU A 365 -18.17 -2.21 -19.53
N GLY A 366 -17.67 -1.87 -20.72
CA GLY A 366 -17.66 -2.75 -21.88
C GLY A 366 -16.81 -4.00 -21.65
N THR A 367 -15.61 -3.84 -21.09
CA THR A 367 -14.75 -4.95 -20.71
C THR A 367 -15.38 -5.81 -19.61
N TRP A 368 -15.97 -5.19 -18.58
CA TRP A 368 -16.66 -5.93 -17.52
C TRP A 368 -17.83 -6.76 -18.08
N ALA A 369 -18.68 -6.17 -18.92
CA ALA A 369 -19.78 -6.90 -19.55
C ALA A 369 -19.27 -8.03 -20.46
N TRP A 370 -18.22 -7.78 -21.24
CA TRP A 370 -17.61 -8.79 -22.11
C TRP A 370 -17.03 -9.95 -21.31
N THR A 371 -16.26 -9.65 -20.26
CA THR A 371 -15.64 -10.69 -19.41
C THR A 371 -16.69 -11.53 -18.69
N VAL A 372 -17.76 -10.93 -18.19
CA VAL A 372 -18.91 -11.66 -17.61
C VAL A 372 -19.51 -12.63 -18.62
N SER A 373 -19.77 -12.18 -19.86
CA SER A 373 -20.29 -13.06 -20.91
C SER A 373 -19.30 -14.14 -21.35
N TYR A 374 -18.00 -13.83 -21.32
CA TYR A 374 -16.95 -14.76 -21.71
C TYR A 374 -16.77 -15.88 -20.68
N THR A 375 -16.80 -15.54 -19.38
CA THR A 375 -16.65 -16.53 -18.31
C THR A 375 -17.86 -17.45 -18.16
N ALA A 376 -19.06 -16.98 -18.52
CA ALA A 376 -20.29 -17.77 -18.38
C ALA A 376 -20.37 -18.95 -19.37
N SER A 377 -19.87 -18.81 -20.60
CA SER A 377 -19.97 -19.87 -21.63
C SER A 377 -18.83 -20.85 -21.72
N ARG A 378 -17.61 -20.38 -21.46
CA ARG A 378 -16.40 -21.05 -21.95
C ARG A 378 -15.58 -21.71 -20.87
N ILE A 379 -15.95 -21.51 -19.62
CA ILE A 379 -15.16 -21.94 -18.48
C ILE A 379 -16.16 -22.59 -17.53
N GLU A 380 -16.45 -23.88 -17.72
CA GLU A 380 -17.15 -24.59 -16.64
C GLU A 380 -16.23 -24.56 -15.41
N PRO A 381 -16.73 -24.20 -14.21
CA PRO A 381 -15.91 -24.19 -12.99
C PRO A 381 -15.27 -25.54 -12.63
N ARG A 382 -15.61 -26.61 -13.36
CA ARG A 382 -15.12 -27.99 -13.22
C ARG A 382 -14.14 -28.44 -14.30
N ASP A 383 -13.86 -27.62 -15.32
CA ASP A 383 -12.91 -27.96 -16.37
C ASP A 383 -11.46 -27.88 -15.88
N ASP A 384 -10.55 -28.56 -16.61
CA ASP A 384 -9.11 -28.71 -16.35
C ASP A 384 -8.29 -27.38 -16.32
N HIS A 385 -8.94 -26.22 -16.36
CA HIS A 385 -8.31 -24.90 -16.55
C HIS A 385 -8.78 -23.82 -15.56
N PRO A 386 -8.65 -24.03 -14.22
CA PRO A 386 -9.07 -23.07 -13.19
C PRO A 386 -8.40 -21.69 -13.33
N GLU A 387 -7.24 -21.62 -13.98
CA GLU A 387 -6.49 -20.40 -14.21
C GLU A 387 -7.21 -19.41 -15.13
N LEU A 388 -7.90 -19.88 -16.18
CA LEU A 388 -8.61 -19.00 -17.10
C LEU A 388 -9.78 -18.30 -16.39
N PHE A 389 -10.44 -19.02 -15.47
CA PHE A 389 -11.50 -18.44 -14.64
C PHE A 389 -10.96 -17.30 -13.79
N VAL A 390 -9.84 -17.54 -13.10
CA VAL A 390 -9.18 -16.57 -12.24
C VAL A 390 -8.77 -15.33 -13.04
N ARG A 391 -8.18 -15.50 -14.22
CA ARG A 391 -7.80 -14.38 -15.11
C ARG A 391 -9.01 -13.55 -15.53
N GLY A 392 -10.10 -14.20 -15.89
CA GLY A 392 -11.36 -13.53 -16.22
C GLY A 392 -11.91 -12.74 -15.03
N PHE A 393 -11.87 -13.31 -13.83
CA PHE A 393 -12.30 -12.64 -12.60
C PHE A 393 -11.41 -11.43 -12.24
N GLU A 394 -10.09 -11.55 -12.32
CA GLU A 394 -9.18 -10.42 -12.03
C GLU A 394 -9.33 -9.28 -13.04
N LEU A 395 -9.56 -9.60 -14.32
CA LEU A 395 -9.83 -8.61 -15.35
C LEU A 395 -11.15 -7.88 -15.10
N ARG A 396 -12.17 -8.56 -14.56
CA ARG A 396 -13.43 -7.95 -14.09
C ARG A 396 -13.19 -6.98 -12.93
N LEU A 397 -12.40 -7.37 -11.95
CA LEU A 397 -12.01 -6.50 -10.83
C LEU A 397 -11.22 -5.26 -11.30
N ALA A 398 -10.31 -5.44 -12.26
CA ALA A 398 -9.57 -4.33 -12.87
C ALA A 398 -10.48 -3.36 -13.62
N ALA A 399 -11.45 -3.88 -14.38
CA ALA A 399 -12.47 -3.10 -15.06
C ALA A 399 -13.35 -2.33 -14.06
N ILE A 400 -13.84 -2.98 -13.00
CA ILE A 400 -14.61 -2.33 -11.93
C ILE A 400 -13.82 -1.16 -11.32
N LEU A 401 -12.55 -1.37 -10.98
CA LEU A 401 -11.72 -0.30 -10.43
C LEU A 401 -11.51 0.83 -11.43
N LEU A 402 -11.24 0.53 -12.70
CA LEU A 402 -11.09 1.56 -13.73
C LEU A 402 -12.37 2.40 -13.85
N ALA A 403 -13.55 1.77 -13.86
CA ALA A 403 -14.84 2.46 -13.87
C ALA A 403 -14.99 3.38 -12.65
N MET A 404 -14.66 2.88 -11.45
CA MET A 404 -14.67 3.68 -10.22
C MET A 404 -13.74 4.89 -10.32
N LEU A 405 -12.46 4.67 -10.61
CA LEU A 405 -11.46 5.76 -10.66
C LEU A 405 -11.84 6.80 -11.72
N ALA A 406 -12.33 6.35 -12.87
CA ALA A 406 -12.76 7.21 -13.96
C ALA A 406 -14.01 8.03 -13.58
N LEU A 407 -15.01 7.43 -12.93
CA LEU A 407 -16.19 8.13 -12.41
C LEU A 407 -15.80 9.15 -11.32
N ALA A 408 -14.97 8.76 -10.35
CA ALA A 408 -14.47 9.68 -9.32
C ALA A 408 -13.74 10.87 -9.94
N TYR A 409 -12.97 10.64 -11.01
CA TYR A 409 -12.25 11.68 -11.73
C TYR A 409 -13.20 12.59 -12.52
N ALA A 410 -14.17 12.03 -13.23
CA ALA A 410 -15.18 12.77 -13.99
C ALA A 410 -16.05 13.67 -13.09
N LEU A 411 -16.36 13.17 -11.89
CA LEU A 411 -17.12 13.85 -10.84
C LEU A 411 -16.27 14.79 -9.99
N ASN A 412 -14.95 14.81 -10.17
CA ASN A 412 -14.10 15.68 -9.37
C ASN A 412 -14.46 17.17 -9.57
N GLY A 413 -14.67 17.86 -8.45
CA GLY A 413 -15.21 19.22 -8.43
C GLY A 413 -16.74 19.33 -8.40
N ARG A 414 -17.47 18.21 -8.32
CA ARG A 414 -18.93 18.17 -8.08
C ARG A 414 -19.22 17.41 -6.79
N GLY A 415 -19.33 18.14 -5.67
CA GLY A 415 -19.72 17.56 -4.38
C GLY A 415 -18.66 16.63 -3.77
N ARG A 416 -19.12 15.52 -3.17
CA ARG A 416 -18.30 14.46 -2.57
C ARG A 416 -18.26 13.24 -3.50
N PRO A 417 -17.42 13.23 -4.56
CA PRO A 417 -17.46 12.20 -5.60
C PRO A 417 -17.08 10.79 -5.10
N LEU A 418 -16.29 10.71 -4.03
CA LEU A 418 -15.79 9.44 -3.49
C LEU A 418 -16.91 8.52 -3.01
N VAL A 419 -17.86 9.01 -2.22
CA VAL A 419 -18.94 8.19 -1.64
C VAL A 419 -19.79 7.51 -2.72
N PRO A 420 -20.42 8.23 -3.67
CA PRO A 420 -21.25 7.59 -4.69
C PRO A 420 -20.43 6.70 -5.61
N THR A 421 -19.16 7.02 -5.87
CA THR A 421 -18.29 6.16 -6.68
C THR A 421 -17.95 4.85 -5.95
N VAL A 422 -17.65 4.90 -4.66
CA VAL A 422 -17.38 3.70 -3.84
C VAL A 422 -18.63 2.82 -3.77
N VAL A 423 -19.80 3.42 -3.54
CA VAL A 423 -21.08 2.70 -3.55
C VAL A 423 -21.33 2.05 -4.91
N GLY A 424 -21.08 2.77 -6.01
CA GLY A 424 -21.17 2.22 -7.36
C GLY A 424 -20.22 1.05 -7.59
N GLY A 425 -18.96 1.17 -7.18
CA GLY A 425 -17.99 0.09 -7.28
C GLY A 425 -18.39 -1.17 -6.52
N VAL A 426 -18.81 -1.02 -5.26
CA VAL A 426 -19.31 -2.12 -4.44
C VAL A 426 -20.55 -2.76 -5.06
N THR A 427 -21.46 -1.96 -5.63
CA THR A 427 -22.66 -2.48 -6.30
C THR A 427 -22.29 -3.25 -7.57
N LEU A 428 -21.31 -2.79 -8.36
CA LEU A 428 -20.83 -3.52 -9.54
C LEU A 428 -20.15 -4.84 -9.13
N LEU A 429 -19.40 -4.85 -8.03
CA LEU A 429 -18.78 -6.07 -7.47
C LEU A 429 -19.83 -7.07 -6.98
N ILE A 430 -20.88 -6.63 -6.29
CA ILE A 430 -21.98 -7.51 -5.87
C ILE A 430 -22.70 -8.09 -7.09
N ALA A 431 -22.95 -7.26 -8.11
CA ALA A 431 -23.55 -7.72 -9.35
C ALA A 431 -22.66 -8.72 -10.09
N ASP A 432 -21.34 -8.52 -10.09
CA ASP A 432 -20.37 -9.45 -10.67
C ASP A 432 -20.44 -10.84 -10.02
N ILE A 433 -20.50 -10.89 -8.69
CA ILE A 433 -20.66 -12.15 -7.93
C ILE A 433 -22.01 -12.79 -8.23
N ALA A 434 -23.08 -11.99 -8.21
CA ALA A 434 -24.44 -12.49 -8.44
C ALA A 434 -24.63 -13.05 -9.86
N VAL A 435 -24.06 -12.39 -10.87
CA VAL A 435 -24.11 -12.90 -12.25
C VAL A 435 -23.23 -14.13 -12.41
N SER A 436 -22.07 -14.21 -11.74
CA SER A 436 -21.23 -15.41 -11.78
C SER A 436 -21.91 -16.63 -11.16
N ALA A 437 -22.83 -16.41 -10.20
CA ALA A 437 -23.59 -17.48 -9.56
C ALA A 437 -24.80 -17.96 -10.36
N VAL A 438 -25.19 -17.24 -11.43
CA VAL A 438 -26.35 -17.58 -12.26
C VAL A 438 -25.85 -17.90 -13.67
N ASP A 439 -26.15 -19.11 -14.13
CA ASP A 439 -25.77 -19.56 -15.47
C ASP A 439 -26.64 -18.86 -16.54
N ILE A 440 -26.17 -17.69 -17.02
CA ILE A 440 -26.88 -16.85 -18.00
C ILE A 440 -26.22 -17.01 -19.37
N PRO A 441 -26.99 -17.26 -20.45
CA PRO A 441 -26.44 -17.35 -21.82
C PRO A 441 -25.69 -16.08 -22.26
N ASP A 442 -24.56 -16.24 -22.95
CA ASP A 442 -23.59 -15.16 -23.23
C ASP A 442 -24.13 -13.86 -23.82
N PRO A 443 -24.89 -13.87 -24.94
CA PRO A 443 -25.32 -12.61 -25.54
C PRO A 443 -26.28 -11.87 -24.61
N THR A 444 -27.07 -12.61 -23.83
CA THR A 444 -27.98 -12.06 -22.83
C THR A 444 -27.19 -11.52 -21.64
N ALA A 445 -26.18 -12.26 -21.15
CA ALA A 445 -25.30 -11.82 -20.07
C ALA A 445 -24.58 -10.52 -20.41
N PHE A 446 -24.05 -10.39 -21.64
CA PHE A 446 -23.40 -9.17 -22.11
C PHE A 446 -24.34 -7.97 -22.11
N VAL A 447 -25.54 -8.11 -22.68
CA VAL A 447 -26.51 -7.01 -22.77
C VAL A 447 -27.00 -6.60 -21.38
N LEU A 448 -27.34 -7.57 -20.52
CA LEU A 448 -27.80 -7.30 -19.16
C LEU A 448 -26.72 -6.61 -18.32
N ALA A 449 -25.49 -7.11 -18.38
CA ALA A 449 -24.35 -6.49 -17.71
C ALA A 449 -24.10 -5.07 -18.25
N GLY A 450 -24.11 -4.88 -19.57
CA GLY A 450 -23.94 -3.56 -20.19
C GLY A 450 -24.99 -2.55 -19.76
N VAL A 451 -26.27 -2.93 -19.80
CA VAL A 451 -27.40 -2.08 -19.37
C VAL A 451 -27.32 -1.76 -17.88
N PHE A 452 -27.04 -2.76 -17.04
CA PHE A 452 -26.89 -2.58 -15.61
C PHE A 452 -25.72 -1.64 -15.28
N GLY A 453 -24.54 -1.88 -15.85
CA GLY A 453 -23.36 -1.05 -15.65
C GLY A 453 -23.57 0.40 -16.08
N ALA A 454 -24.20 0.62 -17.25
CA ALA A 454 -24.54 1.96 -17.72
C ALA A 454 -25.57 2.67 -16.81
N GLY A 455 -26.62 1.95 -16.40
CA GLY A 455 -27.62 2.45 -15.46
C GLY A 455 -27.01 2.82 -14.11
N LEU A 456 -26.09 2.00 -13.59
CA LEU A 456 -25.37 2.28 -12.35
C LEU A 456 -24.46 3.49 -12.49
N ALA A 457 -23.68 3.60 -13.56
CA ALA A 457 -22.84 4.76 -13.81
C ALA A 457 -23.66 6.06 -13.89
N TRP A 458 -24.82 6.03 -14.53
CA TRP A 458 -25.77 7.14 -14.56
C TRP A 458 -26.35 7.45 -13.17
N GLY A 459 -26.69 6.42 -12.39
CA GLY A 459 -27.16 6.55 -11.00
C GLY A 459 -26.12 7.20 -10.10
N VAL A 460 -24.87 6.72 -10.14
CA VAL A 460 -23.71 7.30 -9.43
C VAL A 460 -23.52 8.76 -9.80
N TRP A 461 -23.58 9.06 -11.10
CA TRP A 461 -23.44 10.42 -11.60
C TRP A 461 -24.55 11.35 -11.11
N SER A 462 -25.78 10.88 -11.15
CA SER A 462 -26.97 11.63 -10.70
C SER A 462 -26.94 11.86 -9.19
N LEU A 463 -26.62 10.82 -8.42
CA LEU A 463 -26.47 10.88 -6.97
C LEU A 463 -25.36 11.87 -6.56
N ALA A 464 -24.23 11.87 -7.27
CA ALA A 464 -23.15 12.83 -7.04
C ALA A 464 -23.58 14.29 -7.30
N ARG A 465 -24.49 14.53 -8.25
CA ARG A 465 -25.07 15.87 -8.47
C ARG A 465 -25.95 16.31 -7.30
N SER A 466 -26.68 15.38 -6.68
CA SER A 466 -27.52 15.68 -5.52
C SER A 466 -26.72 16.09 -4.29
N PHE A 467 -25.45 15.65 -4.18
CA PHE A 467 -24.53 15.99 -3.09
C PHE A 467 -23.78 17.32 -3.31
N THR A 468 -24.41 18.35 -3.89
CA THR A 468 -23.82 19.70 -4.06
C THR A 468 -23.53 20.36 -2.71
N VAL A 469 -22.38 20.01 -2.14
CA VAL A 469 -21.69 20.78 -1.11
C VAL A 469 -20.80 21.79 -1.82
N THR A 470 -20.70 22.99 -1.27
CA THR A 470 -19.76 24.05 -1.68
C THR A 470 -18.43 23.44 -2.11
N ALA A 471 -17.98 23.76 -3.33
CA ALA A 471 -16.82 23.17 -3.96
C ALA A 471 -15.62 23.18 -2.99
N THR A 472 -15.24 22.01 -2.50
CA THR A 472 -14.15 21.94 -1.53
C THR A 472 -12.82 22.21 -2.24
N PRO A 473 -11.90 22.97 -1.63
CA PRO A 473 -10.56 23.24 -2.19
C PRO A 473 -9.68 21.99 -2.39
N ASN A 474 -10.18 20.80 -2.07
CA ASN A 474 -9.47 19.53 -2.13
C ASN A 474 -9.45 18.86 -3.52
N GLY A 475 -9.99 19.48 -4.58
CA GLY A 475 -10.05 18.88 -5.92
C GLY A 475 -8.70 18.39 -6.46
N ARG A 476 -7.60 19.10 -6.13
CA ARG A 476 -6.23 18.68 -6.50
C ARG A 476 -5.76 17.43 -5.77
N ARG A 477 -6.12 17.28 -4.49
CA ARG A 477 -5.77 16.10 -3.69
C ARG A 477 -6.50 14.86 -4.23
N GLY A 478 -7.79 15.00 -4.54
CA GLY A 478 -8.55 13.93 -5.19
C GLY A 478 -7.91 13.46 -6.49
N GLN A 479 -7.52 14.39 -7.37
CA GLN A 479 -6.82 14.06 -8.63
C GLN A 479 -5.47 13.38 -8.39
N ALA A 480 -4.71 13.83 -7.39
CA ALA A 480 -3.44 13.20 -7.04
C ALA A 480 -3.64 11.78 -6.51
N VAL A 481 -4.66 11.53 -5.68
CA VAL A 481 -4.99 10.17 -5.19
C VAL A 481 -5.37 9.27 -6.36
N ILE A 482 -6.29 9.72 -7.22
CA ILE A 482 -6.73 8.96 -8.40
C ILE A 482 -5.54 8.66 -9.32
N ALA A 483 -4.70 9.67 -9.60
CA ALA A 483 -3.53 9.53 -10.44
C ALA A 483 -2.59 8.43 -9.95
N LEU A 484 -2.24 8.50 -8.67
CA LEU A 484 -1.31 7.57 -8.05
C LEU A 484 -1.89 6.16 -7.96
N LEU A 485 -3.18 6.04 -7.64
CA LEU A 485 -3.85 4.75 -7.51
C LEU A 485 -4.03 4.06 -8.87
N ALA A 486 -4.47 4.78 -9.90
CA ALA A 486 -4.62 4.24 -11.25
C ALA A 486 -3.28 3.78 -11.81
N VAL A 487 -2.24 4.61 -11.69
CA VAL A 487 -0.92 4.29 -12.24
C VAL A 487 -0.25 3.13 -11.49
N TYR A 488 -0.52 3.00 -10.20
CA TYR A 488 -0.12 1.83 -9.40
C TYR A 488 -0.88 0.56 -9.82
N ALA A 489 -2.18 0.67 -10.09
CA ALA A 489 -3.04 -0.46 -10.42
C ALA A 489 -2.77 -1.05 -11.81
N ALA A 490 -2.42 -0.21 -12.78
CA ALA A 490 -2.39 -0.61 -14.19
C ALA A 490 -1.43 -1.79 -14.51
N PRO A 491 -0.18 -1.84 -14.01
CA PRO A 491 0.67 -3.01 -14.27
C PRO A 491 0.25 -4.27 -13.52
N LEU A 492 -0.57 -4.16 -12.47
CA LEU A 492 -1.11 -5.32 -11.78
C LEU A 492 -2.14 -6.07 -12.64
N VAL A 493 -2.71 -5.39 -13.64
CA VAL A 493 -3.55 -6.02 -14.66
C VAL A 493 -2.76 -7.09 -15.45
N PHE A 494 -1.43 -6.92 -15.57
CA PHE A 494 -0.56 -7.89 -16.23
C PHE A 494 -0.09 -9.04 -15.34
N LEU A 495 -0.39 -9.03 -14.03
CA LEU A 495 -0.21 -10.21 -13.18
C LEU A 495 -1.10 -11.39 -13.64
N GLN A 496 -1.96 -11.19 -14.63
CA GLN A 496 -2.80 -12.23 -15.24
C GLN A 496 -2.16 -12.90 -16.46
N MET A 497 -1.04 -12.38 -16.97
CA MET A 497 -0.31 -12.98 -18.08
C MET A 497 0.64 -14.04 -17.50
N THR A 498 0.57 -15.26 -18.03
CA THR A 498 1.14 -16.52 -17.51
C THR A 498 2.60 -16.45 -17.01
N SER A 499 2.91 -17.33 -16.06
CA SER A 499 4.27 -17.86 -15.82
C SER A 499 4.63 -18.89 -16.89
N GLY A 500 5.85 -18.82 -17.43
CA GLY A 500 6.32 -19.65 -18.55
C GLY A 500 6.32 -21.17 -18.34
N ASP A 501 6.13 -21.66 -17.12
CA ASP A 501 6.10 -23.10 -16.82
C ASP A 501 4.76 -23.77 -17.19
N ALA A 502 3.74 -23.00 -17.55
CA ALA A 502 2.40 -23.49 -17.90
C ALA A 502 2.31 -23.98 -19.36
N SER A 503 3.31 -24.71 -19.86
CA SER A 503 3.28 -25.29 -21.22
C SER A 503 2.16 -26.33 -21.42
N GLU A 504 1.51 -26.77 -20.34
CA GLU A 504 0.30 -27.60 -20.38
C GLU A 504 -1.02 -26.80 -20.38
N PHE A 505 -1.00 -25.50 -20.05
CA PHE A 505 -2.21 -24.66 -20.02
C PHE A 505 -2.19 -23.69 -21.21
N ALA A 506 -3.11 -23.94 -22.16
CA ALA A 506 -3.21 -23.23 -23.43
C ALA A 506 -2.97 -21.71 -23.32
N ASP A 507 -2.20 -21.18 -24.27
CA ASP A 507 -2.00 -19.74 -24.46
C ASP A 507 -3.33 -18.99 -24.27
N PRO A 508 -3.36 -17.91 -23.45
CA PRO A 508 -4.58 -17.15 -23.26
C PRO A 508 -5.10 -16.70 -24.64
N PRO A 509 -6.40 -16.89 -24.89
CA PRO A 509 -7.04 -16.45 -26.12
C PRO A 509 -6.67 -15.01 -26.47
N ALA A 510 -6.42 -14.75 -27.76
CA ALA A 510 -5.85 -13.48 -28.22
C ALA A 510 -6.72 -12.27 -27.82
N ASP A 511 -8.04 -12.46 -27.74
CA ASP A 511 -9.01 -11.48 -27.24
C ASP A 511 -8.78 -11.12 -25.77
N LEU A 512 -8.54 -12.10 -24.89
CA LEU A 512 -8.22 -11.84 -23.47
C LEU A 512 -6.94 -11.03 -23.31
N ARG A 513 -5.91 -11.32 -24.12
CA ARG A 513 -4.65 -10.55 -24.16
C ARG A 513 -4.87 -9.10 -24.60
N VAL A 514 -5.61 -8.90 -25.70
CA VAL A 514 -5.96 -7.57 -26.21
C VAL A 514 -6.73 -6.76 -25.16
N ILE A 515 -7.71 -7.36 -24.50
CA ILE A 515 -8.55 -6.66 -23.52
C ILE A 515 -7.76 -6.31 -22.26
N THR A 516 -6.89 -7.20 -21.80
CA THR A 516 -5.95 -6.95 -20.70
C THR A 516 -5.05 -5.75 -21.02
N ALA A 517 -4.48 -5.70 -22.22
CA ALA A 517 -3.67 -4.58 -22.71
C ALA A 517 -4.47 -3.27 -22.77
N VAL A 518 -5.72 -3.32 -23.23
CA VAL A 518 -6.63 -2.16 -23.30
C VAL A 518 -6.95 -1.61 -21.91
N ILE A 519 -7.28 -2.46 -20.94
CA ILE A 519 -7.57 -2.03 -19.57
C ILE A 519 -6.34 -1.43 -18.90
N ALA A 520 -5.16 -2.07 -19.04
CA ALA A 520 -3.92 -1.53 -18.50
C ALA A 520 -3.59 -0.15 -19.10
N ALA A 521 -3.68 -0.01 -20.43
CA ALA A 521 -3.43 1.24 -21.13
C ALA A 521 -4.43 2.35 -20.74
N ALA A 522 -5.72 2.02 -20.65
CA ALA A 522 -6.77 2.96 -20.22
C ALA A 522 -6.56 3.42 -18.77
N THR A 523 -6.14 2.52 -17.89
CA THR A 523 -5.84 2.83 -16.48
C THR A 523 -4.63 3.76 -16.36
N ILE A 524 -3.55 3.50 -17.09
CA ILE A 524 -2.40 4.42 -17.18
C ILE A 524 -2.82 5.78 -17.75
N ALA A 525 -3.59 5.79 -18.84
CA ALA A 525 -4.02 7.04 -19.48
C ALA A 525 -4.86 7.90 -18.53
N LEU A 526 -5.79 7.29 -17.78
CA LEU A 526 -6.58 7.95 -16.74
C LEU A 526 -5.67 8.54 -15.66
N GLY A 527 -4.75 7.74 -15.11
CA GLY A 527 -3.91 8.17 -14.01
C GLY A 527 -2.93 9.27 -14.40
N MET A 528 -2.34 9.21 -15.60
CA MET A 528 -1.47 10.26 -16.12
C MET A 528 -2.25 11.54 -16.46
N THR A 529 -3.48 11.43 -16.97
CA THR A 529 -4.37 12.58 -17.18
C THR A 529 -4.70 13.24 -15.83
N ALA A 530 -5.01 12.45 -14.81
CA ALA A 530 -5.23 12.93 -13.45
C ALA A 530 -3.97 13.61 -12.88
N ALA A 531 -2.78 13.03 -13.07
CA ALA A 531 -1.50 13.58 -12.63
C ALA A 531 -1.23 14.96 -13.26
N VAL A 532 -1.44 15.09 -14.58
CA VAL A 532 -1.29 16.34 -15.32
C VAL A 532 -2.26 17.40 -14.81
N THR A 533 -3.53 17.04 -14.58
CA THR A 533 -4.52 17.99 -14.04
C THR A 533 -4.28 18.40 -12.58
N ALA A 534 -3.66 17.52 -11.80
CA ALA A 534 -3.25 17.81 -10.43
C ALA A 534 -2.04 18.77 -10.35
N ARG A 535 -1.45 19.20 -11.47
CA ARG A 535 -0.35 20.17 -11.47
C ARG A 535 -0.80 21.58 -11.06
N LYS A 536 0.14 22.36 -10.52
CA LYS A 536 -0.11 23.78 -10.24
C LYS A 536 -0.11 24.56 -11.56
N ARG A 537 0.86 24.31 -12.42
CA ARG A 537 1.00 24.91 -13.74
C ARG A 537 0.74 23.84 -14.80
N PRO A 538 -0.30 24.00 -15.63
CA PRO A 538 -0.57 23.02 -16.68
C PRO A 538 0.59 23.00 -17.70
N PRO A 539 1.04 21.83 -18.16
CA PRO A 539 1.98 21.75 -19.27
C PRO A 539 1.33 22.23 -20.58
N SER A 540 2.16 22.46 -21.61
CA SER A 540 1.65 22.69 -22.96
C SER A 540 0.85 21.47 -23.46
N LYS A 541 -0.09 21.68 -24.39
CA LYS A 541 -0.98 20.62 -24.91
C LYS A 541 -0.19 19.41 -25.43
N GLY A 542 0.86 19.64 -26.23
CA GLY A 542 1.71 18.56 -26.75
C GLY A 542 2.45 17.78 -25.66
N ARG A 543 2.98 18.46 -24.62
CA ARG A 543 3.63 17.79 -23.48
C ARG A 543 2.64 17.01 -22.64
N ALA A 544 1.44 17.57 -22.39
CA ALA A 544 0.35 16.87 -21.72
C ALA A 544 -0.03 15.59 -22.48
N LEU A 545 -0.20 15.69 -23.80
CA LEU A 545 -0.53 14.56 -24.66
C LEU A 545 0.55 13.48 -24.57
N ALA A 546 1.82 13.84 -24.78
CA ALA A 546 2.95 12.90 -24.70
C ALA A 546 3.08 12.23 -23.33
N MET A 547 2.86 12.97 -22.23
CA MET A 547 2.89 12.40 -20.87
C MET A 547 1.79 11.36 -20.62
N VAL A 548 0.71 11.37 -21.41
CA VAL A 548 -0.40 10.42 -21.30
C VAL A 548 -0.27 9.29 -22.32
N THR A 549 0.01 9.61 -23.58
CA THR A 549 0.00 8.63 -24.68
C THR A 549 1.22 7.73 -24.66
N VAL A 550 2.42 8.23 -24.38
CA VAL A 550 3.64 7.41 -24.42
C VAL A 550 3.58 6.26 -23.41
N PRO A 551 3.25 6.49 -22.12
CA PRO A 551 3.14 5.39 -21.17
C PRO A 551 1.96 4.45 -21.47
N ALA A 552 0.82 4.97 -21.95
CA ALA A 552 -0.34 4.14 -22.30
C ALA A 552 -0.05 3.20 -23.49
N VAL A 553 0.61 3.71 -24.53
CA VAL A 553 1.02 2.91 -25.71
C VAL A 553 2.07 1.88 -25.31
N LEU A 554 3.04 2.26 -24.45
CA LEU A 554 4.04 1.31 -23.95
C LEU A 554 3.38 0.15 -23.19
N PHE A 555 2.39 0.44 -22.33
CA PHE A 555 1.66 -0.60 -21.62
C PHE A 555 0.81 -1.47 -22.55
N ALA A 556 0.14 -0.87 -23.53
CA ALA A 556 -0.56 -1.65 -24.57
C ALA A 556 0.39 -2.58 -25.32
N ALA A 557 1.56 -2.08 -25.72
CA ALA A 557 2.57 -2.86 -26.42
C ALA A 557 3.12 -4.00 -25.55
N ILE A 558 3.39 -3.76 -24.26
CA ILE A 558 3.82 -4.80 -23.31
C ILE A 558 2.75 -5.89 -23.19
N GLY A 559 1.48 -5.53 -23.04
CA GLY A 559 0.39 -6.50 -22.95
C GLY A 559 0.16 -7.30 -24.24
N LEU A 560 0.44 -6.71 -25.41
CA LEU A 560 0.31 -7.39 -26.69
C LEU A 560 1.54 -8.24 -27.06
N ALA A 561 2.73 -7.85 -26.60
CA ALA A 561 4.00 -8.52 -26.90
C ALA A 561 4.38 -9.60 -25.88
N GLY A 562 3.61 -9.75 -24.80
CA GLY A 562 3.83 -10.80 -23.80
C GLY A 562 3.54 -12.19 -24.37
N ASP A 563 4.52 -12.77 -25.06
CA ASP A 563 4.62 -14.22 -25.26
C ASP A 563 4.99 -14.79 -23.88
N GLY A 564 4.10 -15.57 -23.26
CA GLY A 564 4.06 -15.87 -21.81
C GLY A 564 5.28 -16.55 -21.17
N GLU A 565 6.40 -16.67 -21.87
CA GLU A 565 7.57 -17.43 -21.44
C GLU A 565 8.68 -16.62 -20.75
N ARG A 566 8.75 -15.28 -20.89
CA ARG A 566 10.03 -14.57 -20.66
C ARG A 566 10.08 -13.45 -19.65
N VAL A 567 8.95 -13.03 -19.07
CA VAL A 567 8.98 -12.00 -18.01
C VAL A 567 8.59 -12.65 -16.70
N PRO A 568 9.53 -12.79 -15.73
CA PRO A 568 9.21 -13.36 -14.43
C PRO A 568 8.02 -12.64 -13.82
N PHE A 569 6.95 -13.40 -13.62
CA PHE A 569 5.60 -13.02 -13.24
C PHE A 569 5.50 -11.88 -12.21
N LEU A 570 6.26 -11.97 -11.11
CA LEU A 570 6.29 -10.95 -10.06
C LEU A 570 7.24 -9.78 -10.35
N ALA A 571 8.28 -10.00 -11.16
CA ALA A 571 9.26 -9.00 -11.52
C ALA A 571 8.64 -7.96 -12.46
N GLY A 572 7.95 -8.39 -13.52
CA GLY A 572 7.44 -7.49 -14.55
C GLY A 572 6.46 -6.44 -14.01
N ALA A 573 5.41 -6.87 -13.31
CA ALA A 573 4.39 -5.96 -12.78
C ALA A 573 4.94 -5.05 -11.67
N GLY A 574 5.76 -5.60 -10.75
CA GLY A 574 6.40 -4.83 -9.69
C GLY A 574 7.40 -3.79 -10.21
N LEU A 575 8.22 -4.17 -11.20
CA LEU A 575 9.19 -3.29 -11.85
C LEU A 575 8.52 -2.16 -12.63
N LEU A 576 7.31 -2.35 -13.17
CA LEU A 576 6.61 -1.31 -13.94
C LEU A 576 5.70 -0.42 -13.09
N ALA A 577 5.09 -0.95 -12.01
CA ALA A 577 4.18 -0.21 -11.11
C ALA A 577 4.82 1.02 -10.50
N LEU A 578 6.02 0.86 -9.94
CA LEU A 578 6.62 1.96 -9.21
C LEU A 578 7.16 3.05 -10.12
N PRO A 579 7.98 2.79 -11.17
CA PRO A 579 8.45 3.85 -12.05
C PRO A 579 7.30 4.70 -12.58
N MET A 580 6.19 4.05 -12.91
CA MET A 580 4.98 4.75 -13.32
C MET A 580 4.38 5.59 -12.19
N PHE A 581 4.21 5.05 -10.98
CA PHE A 581 3.78 5.83 -9.81
C PHE A 581 4.70 7.03 -9.54
N LEU A 582 6.01 6.89 -9.74
CA LEU A 582 6.99 7.97 -9.60
C LEU A 582 6.88 9.00 -10.69
N ILE A 583 6.70 8.59 -11.93
CA ILE A 583 6.46 9.48 -13.05
C ILE A 583 5.22 10.32 -12.73
N ALA A 584 4.12 9.69 -12.29
CA ALA A 584 2.92 10.41 -11.87
C ALA A 584 3.18 11.37 -10.69
N ALA A 585 3.83 10.91 -9.62
CA ALA A 585 4.17 11.74 -8.46
C ALA A 585 5.08 12.93 -8.82
N THR A 586 6.02 12.71 -9.74
CA THR A 586 6.96 13.70 -10.26
C THR A 586 6.24 14.71 -11.13
N VAL A 587 5.36 14.28 -12.04
CA VAL A 587 4.48 15.14 -12.82
C VAL A 587 3.65 16.04 -11.90
N ILE A 588 3.02 15.49 -10.86
CA ILE A 588 2.21 16.25 -9.88
C ILE A 588 3.04 17.34 -9.16
N ARG A 589 4.33 17.07 -8.91
CA ARG A 589 5.23 17.92 -8.10
C ARG A 589 6.22 18.75 -8.92
N TRP A 590 6.19 18.64 -10.25
CA TRP A 590 7.18 19.23 -11.15
C TRP A 590 7.43 20.72 -10.91
N ASP A 591 6.35 21.49 -10.72
CA ASP A 591 6.40 22.95 -10.61
C ASP A 591 7.08 23.48 -9.34
N ARG A 592 7.45 22.62 -8.40
CA ARG A 592 8.06 23.00 -7.11
C ARG A 592 9.58 22.86 -7.09
N VAL A 593 10.17 22.44 -8.18
CA VAL A 593 11.56 22.00 -8.19
C VAL A 593 12.42 23.05 -8.89
N ARG A 594 13.27 23.74 -8.13
CA ARG A 594 14.28 24.65 -8.68
C ARG A 594 15.48 23.92 -9.31
N ARG A 595 15.69 22.63 -8.99
CA ARG A 595 16.77 21.76 -9.51
C ARG A 595 16.22 20.36 -9.87
N PRO A 596 15.66 20.18 -11.07
CA PRO A 596 14.95 18.94 -11.45
C PRO A 596 15.86 17.71 -11.42
N ALA A 597 17.11 17.81 -11.90
CA ALA A 597 18.05 16.70 -11.96
C ALA A 597 18.38 16.11 -10.57
N LEU A 598 18.72 16.94 -9.59
CA LEU A 598 19.06 16.48 -8.24
C LEU A 598 17.86 15.81 -7.54
N ARG A 599 16.63 16.28 -7.79
CA ARG A 599 15.45 15.60 -7.24
C ARG A 599 15.10 14.34 -8.00
N ILE A 600 15.29 14.27 -9.31
CA ILE A 600 15.13 13.01 -10.05
C ILE A 600 16.14 11.99 -9.53
N ALA A 601 17.40 12.38 -9.28
CA ALA A 601 18.39 11.52 -8.66
C ALA A 601 18.01 11.11 -7.22
N ILE A 602 17.52 12.02 -6.39
CA ILE A 602 17.03 11.70 -5.04
C ILE A 602 15.76 10.84 -5.10
N LEU A 603 14.87 11.06 -6.06
CA LEU A 603 13.69 10.21 -6.27
C LEU A 603 14.12 8.85 -6.80
N ALA A 604 15.11 8.73 -7.68
CA ALA A 604 15.63 7.45 -8.10
C ALA A 604 16.27 6.71 -6.90
N LEU A 605 17.10 7.40 -6.11
CA LEU A 605 17.81 6.84 -4.96
C LEU A 605 16.89 6.47 -3.79
N VAL A 606 15.89 7.31 -3.48
CA VAL A 606 14.90 7.04 -2.40
C VAL A 606 13.88 5.98 -2.83
N PHE A 607 13.68 5.81 -4.15
CA PHE A 607 12.63 4.92 -4.64
C PHE A 607 13.10 3.60 -5.24
N ALA A 608 14.37 3.38 -5.57
CA ALA A 608 14.92 2.02 -5.65
C ALA A 608 14.57 1.15 -4.40
N PRO A 609 14.68 1.67 -3.16
CA PRO A 609 14.11 1.08 -1.93
C PRO A 609 12.61 0.84 -1.97
N ALA A 610 11.88 1.76 -2.58
CA ALA A 610 10.43 1.67 -2.68
C ALA A 610 10.03 0.69 -3.79
N MET A 611 10.90 0.39 -4.78
CA MET A 611 10.71 -0.68 -5.77
C MET A 611 10.81 -2.02 -5.08
N ALA A 612 11.76 -2.12 -4.15
CA ALA A 612 11.84 -3.22 -3.20
C ALA A 612 10.57 -3.37 -2.37
N LEU A 613 10.14 -2.27 -1.76
CA LEU A 613 8.91 -2.26 -0.97
C LEU A 613 7.65 -2.51 -1.82
N GLN A 614 7.65 -2.20 -3.11
CA GLN A 614 6.51 -2.39 -4.00
C GLN A 614 6.28 -3.87 -4.29
N GLY A 615 7.33 -4.64 -4.59
CA GLY A 615 7.21 -6.11 -4.72
C GLY A 615 6.66 -6.73 -3.44
N VAL A 616 7.16 -6.27 -2.29
CA VAL A 616 6.65 -6.61 -0.95
C VAL A 616 5.18 -6.23 -0.74
N ILE A 617 4.79 -5.04 -1.17
CA ILE A 617 3.43 -4.52 -1.06
C ILE A 617 2.49 -5.28 -1.98
N VAL A 618 2.92 -5.63 -3.18
CA VAL A 618 2.15 -6.47 -4.11
C VAL A 618 2.02 -7.86 -3.50
N LEU A 619 3.10 -8.47 -3.02
CA LEU A 619 3.06 -9.77 -2.30
C LEU A 619 2.15 -9.73 -1.06
N LEU A 620 2.20 -8.66 -0.26
CA LEU A 620 1.27 -8.43 0.85
C LEU A 620 -0.16 -8.33 0.37
N GLY A 621 -0.39 -7.56 -0.68
CA GLY A 621 -1.71 -7.41 -1.27
C GLY A 621 -2.25 -8.73 -1.79
N VAL A 622 -1.41 -9.49 -2.47
CA VAL A 622 -1.72 -10.83 -2.98
C VAL A 622 -2.09 -11.75 -1.84
N ASN A 623 -1.25 -11.86 -0.81
CA ASN A 623 -1.50 -12.75 0.32
C ASN A 623 -2.68 -12.25 1.18
N ILE A 624 -2.65 -11.01 1.65
CA ILE A 624 -3.72 -10.47 2.51
C ILE A 624 -5.05 -10.42 1.77
N GLY A 625 -5.08 -9.76 0.61
CA GLY A 625 -6.31 -9.63 -0.19
C GLY A 625 -6.83 -10.98 -0.63
N GLY A 626 -5.91 -11.85 -1.03
CA GLY A 626 -6.17 -13.22 -1.38
C GLY A 626 -6.90 -14.04 -0.34
N TRP A 627 -6.22 -14.28 0.78
CA TRP A 627 -6.74 -15.14 1.84
C TRP A 627 -7.94 -14.52 2.57
N THR A 628 -7.98 -13.20 2.73
CA THR A 628 -9.01 -12.57 3.60
C THR A 628 -10.24 -12.05 2.88
N ILE A 629 -10.14 -11.73 1.59
CA ILE A 629 -11.23 -11.10 0.84
C ILE A 629 -11.58 -11.97 -0.36
N THR A 630 -10.58 -12.31 -1.15
CA THR A 630 -10.75 -12.99 -2.41
C THR A 630 -11.29 -14.40 -2.26
N GLU A 631 -10.72 -15.22 -1.37
CA GLU A 631 -11.22 -16.58 -1.13
C GLU A 631 -12.70 -16.58 -0.70
N PRO A 632 -13.14 -15.76 0.28
CA PRO A 632 -14.58 -15.60 0.57
C PRO A 632 -15.41 -15.15 -0.63
N LEU A 633 -14.89 -14.26 -1.48
CA LEU A 633 -15.60 -13.79 -2.67
C LEU A 633 -15.73 -14.89 -3.75
N MET A 634 -14.69 -15.67 -3.97
CA MET A 634 -14.70 -16.79 -4.91
C MET A 634 -15.60 -17.93 -4.40
N ASN A 635 -15.56 -18.21 -3.09
CA ASN A 635 -16.49 -19.14 -2.45
C ASN A 635 -17.94 -18.65 -2.57
N ALA A 636 -18.19 -17.34 -2.39
CA ALA A 636 -19.51 -16.75 -2.60
C ALA A 636 -19.96 -16.78 -4.07
N ALA A 637 -19.01 -16.74 -5.01
CA ALA A 637 -19.26 -16.94 -6.44
C ALA A 637 -19.43 -18.43 -6.81
N GLY A 638 -19.33 -19.35 -5.86
CA GLY A 638 -19.57 -20.78 -6.04
C GLY A 638 -18.42 -21.57 -6.65
N THR A 639 -17.21 -20.98 -6.77
CA THR A 639 -16.11 -21.62 -7.52
C THR A 639 -15.22 -22.50 -6.66
N GLY A 640 -15.09 -22.24 -5.35
CA GLY A 640 -14.35 -23.12 -4.42
C GLY A 640 -12.83 -23.26 -4.69
N ILE A 641 -12.27 -22.53 -5.66
CA ILE A 641 -10.85 -22.57 -6.03
C ILE A 641 -10.07 -21.77 -4.99
N SER A 642 -9.43 -22.44 -4.03
CA SER A 642 -8.84 -21.79 -2.85
C SER A 642 -7.31 -21.57 -2.88
N HIS A 643 -6.54 -22.14 -3.82
CA HIS A 643 -5.08 -22.19 -3.62
C HIS A 643 -4.17 -21.65 -4.74
N ASP A 644 -4.43 -21.90 -6.02
CA ASP A 644 -3.42 -21.58 -7.07
C ASP A 644 -3.69 -20.31 -7.91
N GLY A 645 -4.85 -19.68 -7.74
CA GLY A 645 -5.24 -18.52 -8.53
C GLY A 645 -5.87 -17.44 -7.68
N VAL A 646 -5.07 -16.84 -6.81
CA VAL A 646 -5.53 -15.84 -5.83
C VAL A 646 -5.53 -14.43 -6.44
N PRO A 647 -6.71 -13.79 -6.59
CA PRO A 647 -6.81 -12.40 -7.01
C PRO A 647 -5.91 -11.41 -6.29
N MET A 648 -4.89 -10.98 -7.01
CA MET A 648 -3.80 -10.12 -6.58
C MET A 648 -4.23 -8.66 -6.51
N PHE A 649 -5.21 -8.31 -7.31
CA PHE A 649 -5.59 -6.92 -7.55
C PHE A 649 -6.20 -6.23 -6.32
N ILE A 650 -7.00 -6.94 -5.51
CA ILE A 650 -7.72 -6.36 -4.37
C ILE A 650 -6.76 -5.89 -3.28
N GLY A 651 -5.84 -6.75 -2.83
CA GLY A 651 -4.98 -6.35 -1.73
C GLY A 651 -3.94 -5.31 -2.12
N ALA A 652 -3.54 -5.26 -3.40
CA ALA A 652 -2.72 -4.16 -3.88
C ALA A 652 -3.45 -2.80 -3.76
N MET A 653 -4.79 -2.77 -3.93
CA MET A 653 -5.59 -1.56 -3.70
C MET A 653 -5.64 -1.13 -2.24
N ILE A 654 -5.71 -2.08 -1.30
CA ILE A 654 -5.70 -1.81 0.14
C ILE A 654 -4.45 -1.02 0.54
N ILE A 655 -3.33 -1.24 -0.15
CA ILE A 655 -2.06 -0.58 0.14
C ILE A 655 -1.84 0.66 -0.72
N GLY A 656 -2.20 0.58 -2.01
CA GLY A 656 -2.10 1.69 -2.96
C GLY A 656 -2.88 2.92 -2.50
N LEU A 657 -4.06 2.73 -1.89
CA LEU A 657 -4.92 3.83 -1.45
C LEU A 657 -4.30 4.66 -0.30
N PRO A 658 -3.87 4.07 0.84
CA PRO A 658 -3.13 4.79 1.88
C PRO A 658 -1.88 5.49 1.34
N ALA A 659 -1.10 4.83 0.48
CA ALA A 659 0.10 5.42 -0.13
C ALA A 659 -0.26 6.65 -0.98
N ALA A 660 -1.28 6.55 -1.82
CA ALA A 660 -1.79 7.66 -2.62
C ALA A 660 -2.30 8.82 -1.74
N ILE A 661 -2.99 8.52 -0.62
CA ILE A 661 -3.42 9.52 0.36
C ILE A 661 -2.22 10.21 1.04
N ILE A 662 -1.21 9.45 1.47
CA ILE A 662 -0.02 9.99 2.13
C ILE A 662 0.78 10.88 1.17
N VAL A 663 0.98 10.45 -0.08
CA VAL A 663 1.74 11.19 -1.09
C VAL A 663 0.97 12.44 -1.57
N SER A 664 -0.35 12.35 -1.66
CA SER A 664 -1.23 13.47 -2.04
C SER A 664 -1.45 14.49 -0.91
N ARG A 665 -1.16 14.14 0.36
CA ARG A 665 -1.09 15.08 1.48
C ARG A 665 0.05 16.06 1.26
N ASP A 666 -0.29 17.08 0.48
CA ASP A 666 0.54 18.21 0.20
C ASP A 666 0.80 18.93 1.53
N ARG A 667 1.97 18.68 2.14
CA ARG A 667 2.55 19.56 3.15
C ARG A 667 2.91 20.85 2.42
N THR A 668 1.89 21.63 2.07
CA THR A 668 2.09 22.97 1.54
C THR A 668 2.98 23.68 2.54
N ALA A 669 4.04 24.27 1.98
CA ALA A 669 4.96 25.14 2.68
C ALA A 669 4.15 25.94 3.70
N ARG A 670 4.55 25.89 4.97
CA ARG A 670 4.19 26.94 5.90
C ARG A 670 4.30 28.23 5.09
N PRO A 671 3.24 29.06 5.00
CA PRO A 671 3.43 30.40 4.50
C PRO A 671 4.71 30.87 5.19
N LYS A 672 5.72 31.29 4.42
CA LYS A 672 6.76 32.09 5.06
C LYS A 672 5.92 33.24 5.60
N THR A 673 5.65 33.21 6.89
CA THR A 673 5.23 34.39 7.62
C THR A 673 6.30 35.37 7.22
N LEU A 674 5.96 36.24 6.27
CA LEU A 674 6.56 37.54 6.19
C LEU A 674 6.22 38.11 7.55
N THR A 675 7.05 37.77 8.54
CA THR A 675 7.30 38.65 9.66
C THR A 675 7.75 39.91 8.96
N ALA A 676 6.80 40.78 8.65
CA ALA A 676 7.10 42.18 8.49
C ALA A 676 7.95 42.47 9.73
N ARG A 677 9.25 42.67 9.53
CA ARG A 677 10.03 43.46 10.45
C ARG A 677 9.27 44.78 10.46
N VAL A 678 8.35 44.94 11.40
CA VAL A 678 7.92 46.24 11.84
C VAL A 678 9.22 46.83 12.38
N GLY A 679 9.91 47.55 11.50
CA GLY A 679 11.05 48.34 11.90
C GLY A 679 10.57 49.23 13.02
N GLY A 680 11.24 49.14 14.17
CA GLY A 680 11.01 50.04 15.28
C GLY A 680 11.23 51.47 14.80
N LEU A 681 10.13 52.16 14.52
CA LEU A 681 10.02 53.58 14.77
C LEU A 681 9.65 53.70 16.25
N THR A 682 10.67 53.67 17.12
CA THR A 682 10.57 54.34 18.41
C THR A 682 11.29 55.67 18.26
N THR A 683 10.47 56.69 18.38
CA THR A 683 10.72 58.13 18.46
C THR A 683 11.81 58.50 19.46
N VAL A 684 12.54 59.56 19.10
CA VAL A 684 13.41 60.38 19.96
C VAL A 684 12.66 60.93 21.17
#